data_AF-A0A944WYC8-F1
#
_entry.id   AF-A0A944WYC8-F1
#
_cell.length_a   1.000
_cell.length_b   1.000
_cell.length_c   1.000
_cell.angle_alpha   90.00
_cell.angle_beta   90.00
_cell.angle_gamma   90.00
#
_symmetry.space_group_name_H-M   'P 1'
#
loop_
_entity.id
_entity.type
_entity.pdbx_description
1 polymer ?
#
loop_
_entity_poly.entity_id
_entity_poly.type
_entity_poly.pdbx_seq_one_letter_code
_entity_poly.pdbx_strand_id
1 'polypeptide(L)'
;MRLFEKFVLMVLSTILIVGLAFVIRGEYYVKSKIPFNSGGGGEEVTLSTGDKIILTGVYNTFTHEDGLFSFSYKNNYEVREVEGVFYLRDLTSKDVVFQIFQRRKDMAFDESKYECERDDFGNICYSSVTPDGIVKGINTSPDLVEDYAPYEFLNRGQALKWILELKYPKENFSRYSAGCFDDVSASDDFSGHICYAKNIGLVHGIGGKFGAENTVNLWGVVRLLFDTFGIDDQAVDMTFVDDSVFELMGPYHWAYPLLRKGYQEGLFENVTGEGVWSNRNVGLREANQIINNFVDWKNGKVIRDYEVDDVVDFTGAIYMRDPDRNFAFESCEVEGFKAEHERDAFLVEKNLSVDAYVDLGGGVREYLHTLDKVKLSNIESFVLDFNEERMKVKMLVRFRHGEDRCYKLNVGQYDFLYLKSNNGTKLSNKNLLPNVVEEKPHFSVPVMKVFMSEYDFESIFETRTSNERYPAYLEMAYPDGDLQSKSVLIKTRGNAHRGFIKSSFTIESFTNFDENSKYHRDEFLQGIDEVKLRSHVGDEDSVTEKLMYRAFATLGYPEPEFFEVFVELNGVPMGLYQVTEPVTKGFFERRGINVGDYYYADNKTSAYSSNMAYHANDTVTLAHYEVSGSEERFLDLVQALDRNDVALLNWIDVQNVFDFAMMKYITYARDSFEHNYFVYFDEDLKKWRMFFWDADTAFEKVPSVSASSLYKDMSVKKDGFNNLVYFVFRNMTDGQLKKYYNDFVKRWNESVDLVGKVDWYLENYSDLFEYDNALWNGKFLEREDAYFDTVGALKKLRSVVSSINKLR
;
A
#
# COMPACT_ATOMS: atom_id res chain seq x y z
N MET A 1 46.70 39.20 -35.47
CA MET A 1 45.92 38.61 -36.58
C MET A 1 45.17 37.35 -36.17
N ARG A 2 45.81 36.25 -35.74
CA ARG A 2 45.10 35.01 -35.34
C ARG A 2 44.18 35.13 -34.11
N LEU A 3 44.40 36.11 -33.22
CA LEU A 3 43.50 36.43 -32.11
C LEU A 3 42.30 37.30 -32.55
N PHE A 4 42.43 38.05 -33.64
CA PHE A 4 41.35 38.87 -34.21
C PHE A 4 40.39 38.00 -35.04
N GLU A 5 40.91 36.99 -35.75
CA GLU A 5 40.09 35.99 -36.45
C GLU A 5 39.22 35.16 -35.49
N LYS A 6 39.75 34.78 -34.32
CA LYS A 6 38.96 34.05 -33.30
C LYS A 6 37.89 34.92 -32.63
N PHE A 7 38.17 36.21 -32.44
CA PHE A 7 37.18 37.14 -31.88
C PHE A 7 36.06 37.44 -32.89
N VAL A 8 36.38 37.58 -34.18
CA VAL A 8 35.39 37.78 -35.25
C VAL A 8 34.54 36.51 -35.47
N LEU A 9 35.12 35.31 -35.37
CA LEU A 9 34.37 34.04 -35.42
C LEU A 9 33.45 33.84 -34.19
N MET A 10 33.88 34.28 -33.00
CA MET A 10 33.08 34.18 -31.78
C MET A 10 31.95 35.21 -31.73
N VAL A 11 32.14 36.41 -32.30
CA VAL A 11 31.07 37.41 -32.43
C VAL A 11 30.10 37.03 -33.55
N LEU A 12 30.57 36.46 -34.65
CA LEU A 12 29.69 35.97 -35.74
C LEU A 12 28.89 34.73 -35.35
N SER A 13 29.44 33.80 -34.55
CA SER A 13 28.68 32.66 -34.03
C SER A 13 27.63 33.10 -33.00
N THR A 14 27.95 34.09 -32.16
CA THR A 14 26.97 34.65 -31.20
C THR A 14 25.85 35.43 -31.90
N ILE A 15 26.15 36.16 -32.99
CA ILE A 15 25.13 36.84 -33.82
C ILE A 15 24.30 35.83 -34.63
N LEU A 16 24.86 34.68 -35.03
CA LEU A 16 24.09 33.61 -35.68
C LEU A 16 23.15 32.90 -34.70
N ILE A 17 23.57 32.69 -33.45
CA ILE A 17 22.77 32.01 -32.42
C ILE A 17 21.66 32.94 -31.86
N VAL A 18 21.93 34.24 -31.72
CA VAL A 18 20.89 35.23 -31.34
C VAL A 18 19.99 35.60 -32.53
N GLY A 19 20.48 35.48 -33.77
CA GLY A 19 19.72 35.68 -35.00
C GLY A 19 18.81 34.50 -35.38
N LEU A 20 19.16 33.25 -35.06
CA LEU A 20 18.28 32.09 -35.24
C LEU A 20 17.19 32.01 -34.15
N ALA A 21 17.41 32.59 -32.97
CA ALA A 21 16.42 32.66 -31.90
C ALA A 21 15.32 33.74 -32.13
N PHE A 22 15.44 34.57 -33.17
CA PHE A 22 14.51 35.68 -33.45
C PHE A 22 13.68 35.53 -34.75
N VAL A 23 13.68 34.34 -35.40
CA VAL A 23 12.93 34.12 -36.66
C VAL A 23 11.75 33.14 -36.56
N ILE A 24 11.40 32.61 -35.38
CA ILE A 24 10.14 31.84 -35.22
C ILE A 24 9.29 32.42 -34.09
N ARG A 25 8.89 33.68 -34.24
CA ARG A 25 7.70 34.29 -33.64
C ARG A 25 7.26 35.43 -34.53
N GLY A 26 6.65 35.07 -35.65
CA GLY A 26 5.97 35.98 -36.55
C GLY A 26 4.66 35.34 -36.95
N GLU A 27 3.60 35.62 -36.18
CA GLU A 27 2.22 35.32 -36.57
C GLU A 27 1.92 36.07 -37.88
N TYR A 28 1.98 35.37 -39.01
CA TYR A 28 1.36 35.82 -40.24
C TYR A 28 -0.11 35.36 -40.23
N TYR A 29 -0.99 36.28 -39.87
CA TYR A 29 -2.41 36.18 -40.19
C TYR A 29 -2.59 36.23 -41.72
N VAL A 30 -2.71 35.08 -42.37
CA VAL A 30 -3.27 35.00 -43.72
C VAL A 30 -4.77 34.76 -43.60
N LYS A 31 -5.53 35.85 -43.70
CA LYS A 31 -6.96 35.83 -43.99
C LYS A 31 -7.13 35.44 -45.47
N SER A 32 -7.48 34.20 -45.77
CA SER A 32 -8.04 33.83 -47.08
C SER A 32 -9.50 33.40 -46.91
N LYS A 33 -10.40 34.30 -47.32
CA LYS A 33 -11.78 33.98 -47.71
C LYS A 33 -11.74 33.52 -49.16
N ILE A 34 -12.07 32.27 -49.46
CA ILE A 34 -12.36 31.81 -50.84
C ILE A 34 -13.58 30.87 -50.79
N PRO A 35 -14.49 30.92 -51.78
CA PRO A 35 -15.91 30.65 -51.58
C PRO A 35 -16.31 29.21 -51.88
N PHE A 36 -17.44 28.86 -51.26
CA PHE A 36 -18.22 27.64 -51.49
C PHE A 36 -18.50 27.40 -52.98
N ASN A 37 -18.18 26.22 -53.47
CA ASN A 37 -18.78 25.68 -54.69
C ASN A 37 -19.00 24.17 -54.53
N SER A 38 -20.25 23.76 -54.72
CA SER A 38 -20.73 22.39 -54.58
C SER A 38 -20.31 21.54 -55.79
N GLY A 39 -19.56 20.46 -55.54
CA GLY A 39 -19.28 19.41 -56.53
C GLY A 39 -18.36 18.37 -55.93
N GLY A 40 -18.80 17.11 -55.89
CA GLY A 40 -18.14 16.01 -55.18
C GLY A 40 -16.66 15.83 -55.57
N GLY A 41 -15.81 15.91 -54.56
CA GLY A 41 -14.37 15.66 -54.60
C GLY A 41 -13.79 16.19 -53.28
N GLY A 42 -13.32 15.30 -52.41
CA GLY A 42 -12.73 15.70 -51.12
C GLY A 42 -11.43 16.47 -51.36
N GLU A 43 -11.26 17.61 -50.72
CA GLU A 43 -9.98 18.35 -50.67
C GLU A 43 -9.11 17.84 -49.52
N GLU A 44 -7.83 17.66 -49.79
CA GLU A 44 -6.80 17.31 -48.82
C GLU A 44 -6.18 18.59 -48.22
N VAL A 45 -6.09 18.67 -46.90
CA VAL A 45 -5.48 19.80 -46.17
C VAL A 45 -4.38 19.25 -45.27
N THR A 46 -3.20 19.87 -45.31
CA THR A 46 -1.93 19.37 -44.74
C THR A 46 -1.37 20.41 -43.77
N LEU A 47 -1.19 20.10 -42.47
CA LEU A 47 -0.81 21.06 -41.40
C LEU A 47 0.13 20.52 -40.29
N SER A 48 0.75 21.45 -39.54
CA SER A 48 1.84 21.25 -38.54
C SER A 48 1.37 21.28 -37.08
N THR A 49 2.21 20.77 -36.18
CA THR A 49 1.98 20.50 -34.75
C THR A 49 1.57 21.74 -33.93
N GLY A 50 0.42 21.70 -33.25
CA GLY A 50 -0.01 22.69 -32.24
C GLY A 50 -1.19 23.60 -32.60
N ASP A 51 -1.74 23.51 -33.81
CA ASP A 51 -2.86 24.36 -34.24
C ASP A 51 -4.25 23.85 -33.83
N LYS A 52 -5.18 24.80 -33.61
CA LYS A 52 -6.60 24.57 -33.31
C LYS A 52 -7.44 24.77 -34.57
N ILE A 53 -8.17 23.74 -35.03
CA ILE A 53 -8.91 23.81 -36.30
C ILE A 53 -10.36 23.38 -36.13
N ILE A 54 -11.27 24.12 -36.77
CA ILE A 54 -12.70 23.78 -36.92
C ILE A 54 -12.92 23.25 -38.34
N LEU A 55 -13.28 21.99 -38.44
CA LEU A 55 -13.55 21.30 -39.70
C LEU A 55 -15.07 21.27 -39.95
N THR A 56 -15.53 21.74 -41.11
CA THR A 56 -16.96 21.73 -41.45
C THR A 56 -17.25 21.14 -42.84
N GLY A 57 -18.11 20.12 -42.92
CA GLY A 57 -18.53 19.51 -44.19
C GLY A 57 -19.15 18.12 -44.05
N VAL A 58 -19.86 17.66 -45.09
CA VAL A 58 -20.69 16.42 -45.04
C VAL A 58 -19.88 15.15 -45.26
N TYR A 59 -18.70 15.23 -45.90
CA TYR A 59 -17.70 14.16 -46.01
C TYR A 59 -16.36 14.78 -46.41
N ASN A 60 -15.44 14.93 -45.46
CA ASN A 60 -14.09 15.44 -45.72
C ASN A 60 -13.06 14.46 -45.18
N THR A 61 -11.90 14.42 -45.83
CA THR A 61 -10.75 13.56 -45.49
C THR A 61 -9.64 14.44 -44.95
N PHE A 62 -9.21 14.23 -43.70
CA PHE A 62 -8.06 14.94 -43.14
C PHE A 62 -6.78 14.12 -43.37
N THR A 63 -5.66 14.75 -43.76
CA THR A 63 -4.34 14.08 -43.88
C THR A 63 -3.23 14.92 -43.24
N HIS A 64 -2.48 14.38 -42.27
CA HIS A 64 -1.37 15.09 -41.59
C HIS A 64 -0.20 15.43 -42.53
N GLU A 65 0.64 16.42 -42.15
CA GLU A 65 1.83 16.87 -42.90
C GLU A 65 2.78 15.76 -43.38
N ASP A 66 2.82 14.64 -42.66
CA ASP A 66 3.70 13.52 -42.97
C ASP A 66 3.03 12.43 -43.84
N GLY A 67 1.76 12.62 -44.22
CA GLY A 67 0.98 11.66 -45.02
C GLY A 67 0.62 10.36 -44.30
N LEU A 68 0.81 10.28 -42.98
CA LEU A 68 0.76 9.05 -42.19
C LEU A 68 -0.62 8.68 -41.62
N PHE A 69 -1.59 9.58 -41.66
CA PHE A 69 -2.95 9.28 -41.21
C PHE A 69 -3.99 9.92 -42.14
N SER A 70 -5.12 9.24 -42.33
CA SER A 70 -6.29 9.80 -43.01
C SER A 70 -7.59 9.28 -42.41
N PHE A 71 -8.54 10.15 -42.07
CA PHE A 71 -9.90 9.73 -41.67
C PHE A 71 -10.98 10.59 -42.34
N SER A 72 -12.13 9.95 -42.60
CA SER A 72 -13.30 10.59 -43.22
C SER A 72 -14.41 10.74 -42.21
N TYR A 73 -14.98 11.95 -42.08
CA TYR A 73 -15.99 12.26 -41.06
C TYR A 73 -17.19 13.01 -41.66
N LYS A 74 -18.33 12.95 -40.96
CA LYS A 74 -19.64 13.40 -41.46
C LYS A 74 -20.21 14.65 -40.76
N ASN A 75 -19.65 15.04 -39.61
CA ASN A 75 -20.08 16.17 -38.76
C ASN A 75 -18.98 17.25 -38.61
N ASN A 76 -19.26 18.35 -37.89
CA ASN A 76 -18.27 19.40 -37.66
C ASN A 76 -17.41 19.08 -36.44
N TYR A 77 -16.09 18.99 -36.58
CA TYR A 77 -15.18 18.65 -35.48
C TYR A 77 -14.12 19.72 -35.23
N GLU A 78 -13.73 19.87 -33.97
CA GLU A 78 -12.53 20.59 -33.53
C GLU A 78 -11.43 19.56 -33.26
N VAL A 79 -10.24 19.75 -33.84
CA VAL A 79 -9.08 18.85 -33.66
C VAL A 79 -7.98 19.58 -32.89
N ARG A 80 -7.36 18.89 -31.93
CA ARG A 80 -6.25 19.39 -31.12
C ARG A 80 -5.25 18.29 -30.81
N GLU A 81 -3.96 18.61 -30.90
CA GLU A 81 -2.89 17.69 -30.49
C GLU A 81 -2.30 18.13 -29.14
N VAL A 82 -2.11 17.19 -28.22
CA VAL A 82 -1.41 17.39 -26.94
C VAL A 82 -0.48 16.21 -26.71
N GLU A 83 0.82 16.46 -26.58
CA GLU A 83 1.85 15.46 -26.28
C GLU A 83 1.84 14.23 -27.22
N GLY A 84 1.63 14.45 -28.53
CA GLY A 84 1.61 13.39 -29.54
C GLY A 84 0.30 12.59 -29.61
N VAL A 85 -0.73 13.03 -28.87
CA VAL A 85 -2.08 12.45 -28.89
C VAL A 85 -3.05 13.45 -29.53
N PHE A 86 -3.82 12.98 -30.51
CA PHE A 86 -4.82 13.79 -31.21
C PHE A 86 -6.20 13.61 -30.56
N TYR A 87 -6.83 14.74 -30.26
CA TYR A 87 -8.14 14.87 -29.66
C TYR A 87 -9.11 15.47 -30.68
N LEU A 88 -10.28 14.87 -30.83
CA LEU A 88 -11.37 15.42 -31.62
C LEU A 88 -12.56 15.78 -30.72
N ARG A 89 -13.27 16.84 -31.08
CA ARG A 89 -14.47 17.30 -30.37
C ARG A 89 -15.55 17.60 -31.38
N ASP A 90 -16.70 16.92 -31.30
CA ASP A 90 -17.84 17.22 -32.17
C ASP A 90 -18.46 18.55 -31.71
N LEU A 91 -18.43 19.54 -32.59
CA LEU A 91 -18.93 20.88 -32.31
C LEU A 91 -20.46 20.96 -32.35
N THR A 92 -21.12 19.90 -32.83
CA THR A 92 -22.58 19.78 -32.93
C THR A 92 -23.19 19.24 -31.64
N SER A 93 -22.56 18.23 -31.02
CA SER A 93 -22.98 17.71 -29.70
C SER A 93 -22.35 18.46 -28.52
N LYS A 94 -21.25 19.21 -28.76
CA LYS A 94 -20.39 19.87 -27.75
C LYS A 94 -19.58 18.92 -26.86
N ASP A 95 -19.67 17.61 -27.07
CA ASP A 95 -18.93 16.60 -26.33
C ASP A 95 -17.55 16.32 -26.93
N VAL A 96 -16.59 16.00 -26.07
CA VAL A 96 -15.22 15.63 -26.44
C VAL A 96 -15.19 14.13 -26.67
N VAL A 97 -14.85 13.67 -27.87
CA VAL A 97 -14.82 12.24 -28.20
C VAL A 97 -13.69 12.01 -29.19
N PHE A 98 -12.65 11.28 -28.73
CA PHE A 98 -11.68 10.42 -29.44
C PHE A 98 -10.29 10.55 -28.79
N GLN A 99 -9.72 9.40 -28.39
CA GLN A 99 -8.30 9.20 -28.10
C GLN A 99 -7.75 8.24 -29.17
N ILE A 100 -6.83 8.69 -30.03
CA ILE A 100 -6.17 7.82 -31.02
C ILE A 100 -4.78 7.43 -30.50
N PHE A 101 -4.54 6.14 -30.26
CA PHE A 101 -3.21 5.61 -29.95
C PHE A 101 -2.35 5.40 -31.21
N GLN A 102 -1.05 5.55 -31.03
CA GLN A 102 0.04 5.47 -32.02
C GLN A 102 0.05 4.13 -32.80
N ARG A 103 0.03 4.19 -34.14
CA ARG A 103 0.06 3.00 -35.03
C ARG A 103 1.44 2.78 -35.67
N ARG A 104 1.83 1.50 -35.84
CA ARG A 104 2.99 1.08 -36.68
C ARG A 104 2.73 1.29 -38.18
N LYS A 105 3.81 1.55 -38.93
CA LYS A 105 3.88 1.91 -40.37
C LYS A 105 3.40 0.85 -41.38
N ASP A 106 3.00 -0.34 -40.93
CA ASP A 106 2.91 -1.55 -41.78
C ASP A 106 1.56 -2.29 -41.77
N MET A 107 0.50 -1.75 -41.17
CA MET A 107 -0.82 -2.39 -41.18
C MET A 107 -1.90 -1.56 -41.88
N ALA A 108 -2.80 -2.22 -42.62
CA ALA A 108 -4.02 -1.62 -43.19
C ALA A 108 -5.14 -1.55 -42.15
N PHE A 109 -5.91 -0.45 -42.11
CA PHE A 109 -7.04 -0.28 -41.19
C PHE A 109 -8.24 -1.11 -41.68
N ASP A 110 -8.81 -1.93 -40.82
CA ASP A 110 -10.02 -2.73 -41.11
C ASP A 110 -11.04 -2.43 -40.02
N GLU A 111 -12.07 -1.65 -40.36
CA GLU A 111 -13.15 -1.24 -39.45
C GLU A 111 -13.93 -2.43 -38.88
N SER A 112 -13.88 -3.61 -39.51
CA SER A 112 -14.57 -4.80 -39.02
C SER A 112 -13.97 -5.41 -37.75
N LYS A 113 -12.85 -4.86 -37.23
CA LYS A 113 -12.13 -5.34 -36.05
C LYS A 113 -12.30 -4.48 -34.80
N TYR A 114 -13.18 -3.49 -34.83
CA TYR A 114 -13.45 -2.58 -33.71
C TYR A 114 -14.95 -2.56 -33.44
N GLU A 115 -15.33 -2.75 -32.18
CA GLU A 115 -16.71 -2.63 -31.74
C GLU A 115 -16.91 -1.28 -31.05
N CYS A 116 -18.01 -0.62 -31.40
CA CYS A 116 -18.41 0.66 -30.85
C CYS A 116 -19.78 0.50 -30.20
N GLU A 117 -19.88 0.79 -28.92
CA GLU A 117 -21.16 0.86 -28.20
C GLU A 117 -21.62 2.30 -28.04
N ARG A 118 -22.91 2.45 -27.73
CA ARG A 118 -23.58 3.73 -27.49
C ARG A 118 -24.18 3.71 -26.10
N ASP A 119 -23.60 4.46 -25.18
CA ASP A 119 -24.16 4.68 -23.84
C ASP A 119 -24.81 6.07 -23.73
N ASP A 120 -25.28 6.42 -22.53
CA ASP A 120 -25.90 7.73 -22.23
C ASP A 120 -24.92 8.92 -22.32
N PHE A 121 -23.62 8.66 -22.56
CA PHE A 121 -22.54 9.65 -22.66
C PHE A 121 -21.85 9.68 -24.04
N GLY A 122 -22.21 8.78 -24.98
CA GLY A 122 -21.76 8.82 -26.37
C GLY A 122 -21.29 7.47 -26.92
N ASN A 123 -20.64 7.50 -28.09
CA ASN A 123 -20.07 6.29 -28.67
C ASN A 123 -18.62 6.10 -28.18
N ILE A 124 -18.32 4.98 -27.53
CA ILE A 124 -16.95 4.60 -27.17
C ILE A 124 -16.56 3.37 -28.01
N CYS A 125 -15.41 3.43 -28.69
CA CYS A 125 -14.89 2.34 -29.50
C CYS A 125 -13.60 1.79 -28.87
N TYR A 126 -13.54 0.49 -28.64
CA TYR A 126 -12.37 -0.18 -28.06
C TYR A 126 -11.70 -1.13 -29.06
N SER A 127 -10.40 -1.36 -28.89
CA SER A 127 -9.69 -2.47 -29.54
C SER A 127 -9.73 -3.68 -28.60
N SER A 128 -10.61 -4.64 -28.87
CA SER A 128 -10.73 -5.86 -28.08
C SER A 128 -9.73 -6.96 -28.47
N VAL A 129 -8.76 -6.69 -29.35
CA VAL A 129 -7.98 -7.74 -30.03
C VAL A 129 -6.49 -7.42 -30.05
N THR A 130 -5.68 -8.22 -29.33
CA THR A 130 -4.23 -8.28 -29.59
C THR A 130 -3.98 -8.70 -31.06
N PRO A 131 -2.82 -8.43 -31.67
CA PRO A 131 -2.55 -8.74 -33.08
C PRO A 131 -2.88 -10.19 -33.52
N ASP A 132 -2.95 -11.12 -32.56
CA ASP A 132 -3.25 -12.54 -32.75
C ASP A 132 -4.64 -13.02 -32.23
N GLY A 133 -5.52 -12.15 -31.70
CA GLY A 133 -6.90 -12.54 -31.33
C GLY A 133 -7.10 -13.13 -29.92
N ILE A 134 -6.20 -12.86 -28.97
CA ILE A 134 -6.06 -13.65 -27.73
C ILE A 134 -6.96 -13.18 -26.57
N VAL A 135 -7.35 -11.91 -26.54
CA VAL A 135 -8.29 -11.39 -25.54
C VAL A 135 -9.67 -11.33 -26.18
N LYS A 136 -10.68 -11.91 -25.53
CA LYS A 136 -12.11 -11.79 -25.90
C LYS A 136 -12.91 -11.53 -24.63
N GLY A 137 -13.97 -10.73 -24.73
CA GLY A 137 -14.88 -10.44 -23.62
C GLY A 137 -15.49 -11.71 -23.01
N ILE A 138 -15.94 -11.61 -21.76
CA ILE A 138 -16.57 -12.71 -21.02
C ILE A 138 -18.01 -12.88 -21.53
N ASN A 139 -18.37 -14.03 -22.09
CA ASN A 139 -19.71 -14.25 -22.67
C ASN A 139 -20.55 -15.21 -21.80
N THR A 140 -21.77 -14.79 -21.44
CA THR A 140 -22.81 -15.67 -20.87
C THR A 140 -24.15 -15.65 -21.64
N SER A 141 -24.26 -15.03 -22.83
CA SER A 141 -25.45 -15.19 -23.68
C SER A 141 -25.25 -14.67 -25.13
N PRO A 142 -25.80 -15.33 -26.18
CA PRO A 142 -25.61 -14.95 -27.59
C PRO A 142 -26.25 -13.62 -28.04
N ASP A 143 -26.99 -12.91 -27.17
CA ASP A 143 -27.87 -11.80 -27.56
C ASP A 143 -27.56 -10.45 -26.88
N LEU A 144 -26.39 -10.30 -26.22
CA LEU A 144 -25.97 -9.03 -25.59
C LEU A 144 -24.57 -8.61 -26.09
N VAL A 145 -24.39 -7.32 -26.38
CA VAL A 145 -23.13 -6.69 -26.82
C VAL A 145 -22.16 -6.61 -25.62
N GLU A 146 -20.85 -6.77 -25.87
CA GLU A 146 -19.78 -7.08 -24.89
C GLU A 146 -19.23 -5.83 -24.16
N ASP A 147 -19.19 -5.83 -22.82
CA ASP A 147 -18.43 -4.86 -22.01
C ASP A 147 -17.00 -5.39 -21.74
N TYR A 148 -15.96 -4.70 -22.23
CA TYR A 148 -14.59 -4.88 -21.73
C TYR A 148 -14.45 -4.05 -20.46
N ALA A 149 -14.26 -4.68 -19.30
CA ALA A 149 -14.12 -4.04 -18.00
C ALA A 149 -12.64 -3.89 -17.60
N PRO A 150 -11.90 -2.87 -18.09
CA PRO A 150 -10.43 -2.76 -17.94
C PRO A 150 -9.93 -2.66 -16.49
N TYR A 151 -10.83 -2.37 -15.55
CA TYR A 151 -10.55 -2.21 -14.12
C TYR A 151 -10.83 -3.48 -13.31
N GLU A 152 -11.34 -4.55 -13.91
CA GLU A 152 -11.49 -5.83 -13.23
C GLU A 152 -10.14 -6.54 -13.05
N PHE A 153 -10.00 -7.27 -11.95
CA PHE A 153 -8.83 -8.10 -11.69
C PHE A 153 -8.88 -9.38 -12.53
N LEU A 154 -7.74 -9.73 -13.13
CA LEU A 154 -7.59 -10.98 -13.85
C LEU A 154 -7.66 -12.15 -12.86
N ASN A 155 -8.51 -13.14 -13.12
CA ASN A 155 -8.52 -14.37 -12.33
C ASN A 155 -7.49 -15.40 -12.85
N ARG A 156 -7.17 -16.40 -12.02
CA ARG A 156 -6.16 -17.42 -12.33
C ARG A 156 -6.53 -18.25 -13.56
N GLY A 157 -7.82 -18.57 -13.74
CA GLY A 157 -8.31 -19.31 -14.90
C GLY A 157 -8.15 -18.55 -16.21
N GLN A 158 -8.49 -17.27 -16.21
CA GLN A 158 -8.33 -16.34 -17.34
C GLN A 158 -6.86 -16.13 -17.69
N ALA A 159 -5.99 -15.91 -16.68
CA ALA A 159 -4.54 -15.77 -16.89
C ALA A 159 -3.95 -17.00 -17.59
N LEU A 160 -4.30 -18.19 -17.09
CA LEU A 160 -3.87 -19.45 -17.67
C LEU A 160 -4.38 -19.64 -19.09
N LYS A 161 -5.66 -19.32 -19.33
CA LYS A 161 -6.25 -19.37 -20.66
C LYS A 161 -5.51 -18.49 -21.65
N TRP A 162 -5.30 -17.20 -21.34
CA TRP A 162 -4.63 -16.25 -22.22
C TRP A 162 -3.21 -16.69 -22.58
N ILE A 163 -2.44 -17.15 -21.57
CA ILE A 163 -1.04 -17.54 -21.75
C ILE A 163 -0.91 -18.85 -22.54
N LEU A 164 -1.80 -19.83 -22.32
CA LEU A 164 -1.80 -21.07 -23.07
C LEU A 164 -2.24 -20.89 -24.52
N GLU A 165 -3.23 -20.04 -24.77
CA GLU A 165 -3.69 -19.73 -26.13
C GLU A 165 -2.61 -18.98 -26.92
N LEU A 166 -1.84 -18.10 -26.26
CA LEU A 166 -0.65 -17.48 -26.84
C LEU A 166 0.43 -18.51 -27.21
N LYS A 167 0.69 -19.50 -26.34
CA LYS A 167 1.72 -20.52 -26.57
C LYS A 167 1.30 -21.56 -27.61
N TYR A 168 0.04 -21.97 -27.59
CA TYR A 168 -0.51 -23.07 -28.39
C TYR A 168 -1.76 -22.63 -29.17
N PRO A 169 -1.64 -21.70 -30.14
CA PRO A 169 -2.79 -21.08 -30.82
C PRO A 169 -3.60 -22.05 -31.70
N LYS A 170 -3.13 -23.29 -31.89
CA LYS A 170 -3.81 -24.35 -32.66
C LYS A 170 -4.37 -25.46 -31.78
N GLU A 171 -4.14 -25.40 -30.47
CA GLU A 171 -4.59 -26.43 -29.54
C GLU A 171 -6.07 -26.24 -29.22
N ASN A 172 -6.83 -27.33 -29.21
CA ASN A 172 -8.25 -27.28 -28.87
C ASN A 172 -8.42 -27.68 -27.39
N PHE A 173 -8.34 -26.70 -26.50
CA PHE A 173 -8.39 -26.93 -25.05
C PHE A 173 -9.71 -27.56 -24.57
N SER A 174 -10.82 -27.34 -25.29
CA SER A 174 -12.14 -27.87 -24.91
C SER A 174 -12.16 -29.40 -24.78
N ARG A 175 -11.28 -30.13 -25.48
CA ARG A 175 -11.18 -31.60 -25.39
C ARG A 175 -10.68 -32.11 -24.04
N TYR A 176 -10.08 -31.24 -23.23
CA TYR A 176 -9.55 -31.55 -21.91
C TYR A 176 -10.50 -31.19 -20.78
N SER A 177 -11.64 -30.55 -21.07
CA SER A 177 -12.59 -30.06 -20.07
C SER A 177 -13.08 -31.23 -19.20
N ALA A 178 -12.81 -31.14 -17.91
CA ALA A 178 -13.04 -32.21 -16.95
C ALA A 178 -13.08 -31.65 -15.53
N GLY A 179 -13.52 -32.48 -14.58
CA GLY A 179 -13.35 -32.20 -13.15
C GLY A 179 -11.95 -32.55 -12.66
N CYS A 180 -10.91 -31.87 -13.17
CA CYS A 180 -9.53 -32.23 -12.85
C CYS A 180 -9.06 -31.71 -11.49
N PHE A 181 -9.79 -30.77 -10.87
CA PHE A 181 -9.63 -30.32 -9.49
C PHE A 181 -11.00 -30.28 -8.83
N ASP A 182 -11.05 -30.33 -7.49
CA ASP A 182 -12.31 -30.43 -6.73
C ASP A 182 -13.22 -29.20 -6.91
N ASP A 183 -12.66 -28.07 -7.31
CA ASP A 183 -13.32 -26.79 -7.55
C ASP A 183 -13.41 -26.39 -9.03
N VAL A 184 -13.05 -27.30 -9.95
CA VAL A 184 -13.15 -27.08 -11.40
C VAL A 184 -14.18 -28.04 -11.96
N SER A 185 -15.24 -27.52 -12.54
CA SER A 185 -16.24 -28.30 -13.27
C SER A 185 -15.85 -28.45 -14.74
N ALA A 186 -16.32 -29.52 -15.39
CA ALA A 186 -16.19 -29.67 -16.85
C ALA A 186 -16.95 -28.59 -17.64
N SER A 187 -17.86 -27.87 -16.99
CA SER A 187 -18.64 -26.77 -17.57
C SER A 187 -17.96 -25.41 -17.50
N ASP A 188 -16.86 -25.26 -16.75
CA ASP A 188 -16.23 -23.95 -16.55
C ASP A 188 -15.47 -23.52 -17.81
N ASP A 189 -15.52 -22.22 -18.14
CA ASP A 189 -14.99 -21.65 -19.39
C ASP A 189 -13.48 -21.84 -19.59
N PHE A 190 -12.74 -22.08 -18.50
CA PHE A 190 -11.30 -22.33 -18.48
C PHE A 190 -10.94 -23.78 -18.06
N SER A 191 -11.94 -24.66 -17.89
CA SER A 191 -11.75 -26.06 -17.46
C SER A 191 -10.76 -26.81 -18.35
N GLY A 192 -10.94 -26.71 -19.67
CA GLY A 192 -10.05 -27.33 -20.64
C GLY A 192 -8.60 -26.87 -20.53
N HIS A 193 -8.37 -25.56 -20.32
CA HIS A 193 -7.05 -24.97 -20.16
C HIS A 193 -6.39 -25.42 -18.85
N ILE A 194 -7.13 -25.41 -17.74
CA ILE A 194 -6.65 -25.87 -16.43
C ILE A 194 -6.25 -27.34 -16.48
N CYS A 195 -7.11 -28.19 -17.03
CA CYS A 195 -6.85 -29.62 -17.08
C CYS A 195 -5.71 -29.98 -18.04
N TYR A 196 -5.56 -29.24 -19.15
CA TYR A 196 -4.39 -29.33 -20.01
C TYR A 196 -3.10 -28.97 -19.25
N ALA A 197 -3.10 -27.81 -18.58
CA ALA A 197 -1.94 -27.33 -17.81
C ALA A 197 -1.53 -28.32 -16.72
N LYS A 198 -2.50 -28.91 -16.01
CA LYS A 198 -2.26 -29.95 -15.02
C LYS A 198 -1.59 -31.19 -15.64
N ASN A 199 -2.09 -31.64 -16.78
CA ASN A 199 -1.59 -32.84 -17.46
C ASN A 199 -0.14 -32.68 -17.94
N ILE A 200 0.27 -31.48 -18.34
CA ILE A 200 1.66 -31.19 -18.72
C ILE A 200 2.55 -30.79 -17.54
N GLY A 201 2.01 -30.76 -16.32
CA GLY A 201 2.75 -30.41 -15.10
C GLY A 201 3.02 -28.91 -14.92
N LEU A 202 2.34 -28.04 -15.66
CA LEU A 202 2.51 -26.59 -15.58
C LEU A 202 1.86 -25.99 -14.32
N VAL A 203 0.76 -26.59 -13.84
CA VAL A 203 0.06 -26.16 -12.62
C VAL A 203 -0.24 -27.33 -11.70
N HIS A 204 -0.34 -27.05 -10.41
CA HIS A 204 -0.75 -28.00 -9.37
C HIS A 204 -1.82 -27.38 -8.49
N GLY A 205 -2.56 -28.24 -7.78
CA GLY A 205 -3.60 -27.81 -6.85
C GLY A 205 -3.15 -27.99 -5.41
N ILE A 206 -3.67 -27.16 -4.51
CA ILE A 206 -3.47 -27.25 -3.06
C ILE A 206 -4.74 -27.84 -2.46
N GLY A 207 -4.62 -28.90 -1.68
CA GLY A 207 -5.78 -29.58 -1.09
C GLY A 207 -6.80 -30.09 -2.11
N GLY A 208 -6.35 -30.42 -3.33
CA GLY A 208 -7.22 -30.88 -4.43
C GLY A 208 -7.88 -29.78 -5.26
N LYS A 209 -7.72 -28.49 -4.89
CA LYS A 209 -8.33 -27.33 -5.55
C LYS A 209 -7.32 -26.47 -6.32
N PHE A 210 -7.77 -25.76 -7.36
CA PHE A 210 -6.95 -24.85 -8.18
C PHE A 210 -7.19 -23.36 -7.85
N GLY A 211 -8.41 -22.99 -7.49
CA GLY A 211 -8.85 -21.62 -7.21
C GLY A 211 -8.99 -20.78 -8.47
N ALA A 212 -9.69 -21.29 -9.50
CA ALA A 212 -9.73 -20.69 -10.82
C ALA A 212 -10.27 -19.25 -10.84
N GLU A 213 -11.26 -18.97 -10.00
CA GLU A 213 -11.91 -17.66 -9.87
C GLU A 213 -11.16 -16.69 -8.95
N ASN A 214 -10.08 -17.14 -8.29
CA ASN A 214 -9.27 -16.25 -7.46
C ASN A 214 -8.46 -15.32 -8.34
N THR A 215 -8.22 -14.09 -7.86
CA THR A 215 -7.36 -13.13 -8.56
C THR A 215 -5.93 -13.66 -8.69
N VAL A 216 -5.29 -13.35 -9.82
CA VAL A 216 -3.87 -13.62 -10.03
C VAL A 216 -3.06 -12.39 -9.63
N ASN A 217 -1.92 -12.63 -8.99
CA ASN A 217 -0.98 -11.57 -8.61
C ASN A 217 0.15 -11.42 -9.63
N LEU A 218 0.95 -10.35 -9.50
CA LEU A 218 2.02 -10.01 -10.44
C LEU A 218 3.02 -11.16 -10.62
N TRP A 219 3.45 -11.75 -9.51
CA TRP A 219 4.29 -12.95 -9.53
C TRP A 219 3.64 -14.09 -10.32
N GLY A 220 2.36 -14.38 -10.07
CA GLY A 220 1.64 -15.46 -10.73
C GLY A 220 1.57 -15.30 -12.25
N VAL A 221 1.34 -14.07 -12.74
CA VAL A 221 1.31 -13.78 -14.19
C VAL A 221 2.69 -13.98 -14.82
N VAL A 222 3.74 -13.40 -14.22
CA VAL A 222 5.11 -13.48 -14.77
C VAL A 222 5.63 -14.91 -14.68
N ARG A 223 5.34 -15.63 -13.59
CA ARG A 223 5.75 -17.03 -13.40
C ARG A 223 5.12 -17.91 -14.45
N LEU A 224 3.82 -17.75 -14.66
CA LEU A 224 3.08 -18.53 -15.64
C LEU A 224 3.59 -18.28 -17.07
N LEU A 225 3.92 -17.04 -17.42
CA LEU A 225 4.59 -16.73 -18.69
C LEU A 225 5.94 -17.46 -18.81
N PHE A 226 6.80 -17.35 -17.79
CA PHE A 226 8.15 -17.91 -17.86
C PHE A 226 8.13 -19.43 -17.93
N ASP A 227 7.33 -20.09 -17.08
CA ASP A 227 7.20 -21.54 -17.07
C ASP A 227 6.59 -22.07 -18.39
N THR A 228 5.55 -21.42 -18.91
CA THR A 228 4.90 -21.82 -20.19
C THR A 228 5.85 -21.71 -21.38
N PHE A 229 6.72 -20.70 -21.36
CA PHE A 229 7.63 -20.42 -22.46
C PHE A 229 9.06 -20.94 -22.26
N GLY A 230 9.36 -21.57 -21.11
CA GLY A 230 10.65 -22.15 -20.78
C GLY A 230 11.74 -21.09 -20.58
N ILE A 231 11.41 -19.96 -19.97
CA ILE A 231 12.35 -18.87 -19.66
C ILE A 231 13.03 -19.17 -18.33
N ASP A 232 14.36 -19.24 -18.34
CA ASP A 232 15.18 -19.40 -17.12
C ASP A 232 15.26 -18.07 -16.36
N ASP A 233 14.82 -18.06 -15.10
CA ASP A 233 14.84 -16.92 -14.20
C ASP A 233 16.11 -16.80 -13.34
N GLN A 234 17.10 -17.69 -13.51
CA GLN A 234 18.35 -17.67 -12.72
C GLN A 234 19.49 -16.87 -13.37
N ALA A 235 19.40 -16.57 -14.66
CA ALA A 235 20.37 -15.75 -15.38
C ALA A 235 19.97 -14.26 -15.32
N VAL A 236 20.07 -13.65 -14.13
CA VAL A 236 19.76 -12.23 -13.88
C VAL A 236 21.08 -11.49 -13.63
N ASP A 237 21.30 -10.37 -14.32
CA ASP A 237 22.41 -9.48 -13.97
C ASP A 237 22.06 -8.73 -12.68
N MET A 238 22.64 -9.19 -11.57
CA MET A 238 22.37 -8.66 -10.22
C MET A 238 22.94 -7.25 -10.00
N THR A 239 23.64 -6.67 -10.98
CA THR A 239 24.24 -5.33 -10.89
C THR A 239 23.44 -4.22 -11.57
N PHE A 240 22.41 -4.58 -12.34
CA PHE A 240 21.76 -3.66 -13.28
C PHE A 240 20.51 -2.95 -12.75
N VAL A 241 19.84 -3.51 -11.73
CA VAL A 241 18.63 -2.92 -11.14
C VAL A 241 18.88 -2.59 -9.68
N ASP A 242 18.61 -1.35 -9.28
CA ASP A 242 18.70 -0.91 -7.89
C ASP A 242 17.78 -1.76 -7.00
N ASP A 243 18.30 -2.25 -5.87
CA ASP A 243 17.55 -3.11 -4.95
C ASP A 243 16.37 -2.38 -4.30
N SER A 244 16.37 -1.03 -4.26
CA SER A 244 15.24 -0.20 -3.83
C SER A 244 13.98 -0.40 -4.68
N VAL A 245 14.13 -0.80 -5.96
CA VAL A 245 12.98 -1.16 -6.81
C VAL A 245 12.26 -2.39 -6.28
N PHE A 246 12.92 -3.26 -5.50
CA PHE A 246 12.34 -4.48 -4.95
C PHE A 246 12.30 -4.46 -3.40
N GLU A 247 12.32 -3.28 -2.80
CA GLU A 247 12.37 -3.06 -1.36
C GLU A 247 11.29 -3.85 -0.60
N LEU A 248 10.09 -3.99 -1.20
CA LEU A 248 8.95 -4.71 -0.62
C LEU A 248 9.03 -6.24 -0.65
N MET A 249 10.00 -6.83 -1.38
CA MET A 249 10.13 -8.28 -1.51
C MET A 249 11.35 -8.83 -0.78
N GLY A 250 12.42 -8.06 -0.67
CA GLY A 250 13.71 -8.55 -0.16
C GLY A 250 14.40 -9.53 -1.13
N PRO A 251 15.74 -9.53 -1.21
CA PRO A 251 16.51 -10.29 -2.21
C PRO A 251 16.47 -11.81 -2.06
N TYR A 252 15.99 -12.31 -0.92
CA TYR A 252 15.82 -13.75 -0.66
C TYR A 252 14.41 -14.27 -0.90
N HIS A 253 13.47 -13.41 -1.27
CA HIS A 253 12.14 -13.88 -1.61
C HIS A 253 12.23 -14.75 -2.87
N TRP A 254 11.60 -15.91 -2.84
CA TRP A 254 11.70 -16.91 -3.90
C TRP A 254 11.19 -16.42 -5.27
N ALA A 255 10.29 -15.43 -5.28
CA ALA A 255 9.83 -14.74 -6.51
C ALA A 255 10.77 -13.62 -7.00
N TYR A 256 11.80 -13.26 -6.23
CA TYR A 256 12.67 -12.12 -6.50
C TYR A 256 13.45 -12.27 -7.82
N PRO A 257 14.13 -13.39 -8.13
CA PRO A 257 14.87 -13.53 -9.39
C PRO A 257 13.96 -13.42 -10.61
N LEU A 258 12.78 -14.04 -10.53
CA LEU A 258 11.75 -14.01 -11.57
C LEU A 258 11.25 -12.59 -11.85
N LEU A 259 10.83 -11.86 -10.81
CA LEU A 259 10.28 -10.52 -11.00
C LEU A 259 11.37 -9.50 -11.34
N ARG A 260 12.59 -9.65 -10.81
CA ARG A 260 13.73 -8.83 -11.22
C ARG A 260 14.04 -9.00 -12.71
N LYS A 261 14.01 -10.22 -13.22
CA LYS A 261 14.11 -10.47 -14.65
C LYS A 261 12.96 -9.85 -15.43
N GLY A 262 11.71 -10.04 -15.00
CA GLY A 262 10.56 -9.42 -15.66
C GLY A 262 10.65 -7.90 -15.71
N TYR A 263 11.14 -7.27 -14.65
CA TYR A 263 11.37 -5.83 -14.60
C TYR A 263 12.51 -5.39 -15.51
N GLN A 264 13.68 -6.03 -15.43
CA GLN A 264 14.84 -5.77 -16.31
C GLN A 264 14.47 -5.77 -17.79
N GLU A 265 13.57 -6.66 -18.18
CA GLU A 265 13.18 -6.83 -19.57
C GLU A 265 11.98 -5.95 -19.97
N GLY A 266 11.53 -5.07 -19.06
CA GLY A 266 10.45 -4.11 -19.29
C GLY A 266 9.05 -4.72 -19.33
N LEU A 267 8.85 -5.91 -18.76
CA LEU A 267 7.55 -6.58 -18.80
C LEU A 267 6.49 -5.82 -18.02
N PHE A 268 6.87 -5.20 -16.91
CA PHE A 268 6.01 -4.38 -16.07
C PHE A 268 6.81 -3.21 -15.51
N GLU A 269 6.09 -2.19 -15.03
CA GLU A 269 6.69 -1.00 -14.43
C GLU A 269 6.49 -1.00 -12.91
N ASN A 270 7.34 -0.23 -12.23
CA ASN A 270 7.10 0.14 -10.84
C ASN A 270 6.03 1.23 -10.84
N VAL A 271 4.81 0.87 -10.45
CA VAL A 271 3.73 1.84 -10.33
C VAL A 271 4.01 2.63 -9.05
N THR A 272 4.29 3.93 -9.22
CA THR A 272 4.34 4.95 -8.15
C THR A 272 5.24 4.62 -6.95
N GLY A 273 6.56 4.77 -7.06
CA GLY A 273 7.42 5.07 -5.90
C GLY A 273 7.50 4.07 -4.74
N GLU A 274 6.77 2.95 -4.79
CA GLU A 274 6.55 2.02 -3.67
C GLU A 274 7.28 0.69 -3.85
N GLY A 275 7.99 0.48 -4.95
CA GLY A 275 8.72 -0.76 -5.22
C GLY A 275 7.81 -1.88 -5.72
N VAL A 276 8.41 -2.85 -6.41
CA VAL A 276 7.75 -4.00 -7.00
C VAL A 276 7.31 -4.94 -5.90
N TRP A 277 5.99 -5.11 -5.76
CA TRP A 277 5.40 -6.09 -4.86
C TRP A 277 4.85 -7.30 -5.61
N SER A 278 5.36 -8.50 -5.28
CA SER A 278 4.98 -9.74 -5.97
C SER A 278 3.51 -10.12 -5.85
N ASN A 279 2.88 -9.77 -4.73
CA ASN A 279 1.56 -10.28 -4.37
C ASN A 279 0.41 -9.33 -4.74
N ARG A 280 0.70 -8.17 -5.35
CA ARG A 280 -0.35 -7.28 -5.84
C ARG A 280 -1.18 -7.95 -6.93
N ASN A 281 -2.50 -7.81 -6.86
CA ASN A 281 -3.41 -8.32 -7.89
C ASN A 281 -3.19 -7.57 -9.22
N VAL A 282 -3.30 -8.27 -10.34
CA VAL A 282 -3.09 -7.69 -11.67
C VAL A 282 -4.44 -7.45 -12.33
N GLY A 283 -4.69 -6.22 -12.76
CA GLY A 283 -5.87 -5.86 -13.55
C GLY A 283 -5.81 -6.42 -14.98
N LEU A 284 -6.95 -6.59 -15.64
CA LEU A 284 -7.02 -7.08 -17.03
C LEU A 284 -6.18 -6.24 -18.00
N ARG A 285 -6.21 -4.91 -17.86
CA ARG A 285 -5.40 -3.99 -18.67
C ARG A 285 -3.91 -4.22 -18.48
N GLU A 286 -3.49 -4.31 -17.23
CA GLU A 286 -2.09 -4.50 -16.88
C GLU A 286 -1.58 -5.87 -17.33
N ALA A 287 -2.35 -6.93 -17.10
CA ALA A 287 -1.96 -8.26 -17.57
C ALA A 287 -1.79 -8.30 -19.08
N ASN A 288 -2.67 -7.63 -19.83
CA ASN A 288 -2.53 -7.51 -21.28
C ASN A 288 -1.24 -6.78 -21.67
N GLN A 289 -0.91 -5.69 -20.97
CA GLN A 289 0.37 -4.98 -21.17
C GLN A 289 1.58 -5.88 -20.89
N ILE A 290 1.57 -6.61 -19.76
CA ILE A 290 2.64 -7.55 -19.38
C ILE A 290 2.82 -8.63 -20.44
N ILE A 291 1.73 -9.23 -20.90
CA ILE A 291 1.74 -10.29 -21.91
C ILE A 291 2.26 -9.75 -23.25
N ASN A 292 1.85 -8.55 -23.67
CA ASN A 292 2.31 -7.94 -24.92
C ASN A 292 3.80 -7.57 -24.84
N ASN A 293 4.24 -6.97 -23.74
CA ASN A 293 5.65 -6.66 -23.50
C ASN A 293 6.49 -7.94 -23.51
N PHE A 294 5.98 -9.03 -22.93
CA PHE A 294 6.64 -10.33 -22.94
C PHE A 294 6.80 -10.88 -24.36
N VAL A 295 5.76 -10.79 -25.19
CA VAL A 295 5.82 -11.24 -26.60
C VAL A 295 6.84 -10.41 -27.39
N ASP A 296 6.79 -9.09 -27.26
CA ASP A 296 7.71 -8.18 -27.94
C ASP A 296 9.16 -8.44 -27.50
N TRP A 297 9.39 -8.55 -26.19
CA TRP A 297 10.70 -8.84 -25.62
C TRP A 297 11.26 -10.16 -26.12
N LYS A 298 10.45 -11.22 -26.06
CA LYS A 298 10.81 -12.56 -26.55
C LYS A 298 11.14 -12.56 -28.04
N ASN A 299 10.53 -11.67 -28.82
CA ASN A 299 10.81 -11.50 -30.25
C ASN A 299 12.02 -10.59 -30.53
N GLY A 300 12.78 -10.23 -29.50
CA GLY A 300 14.04 -9.48 -29.61
C GLY A 300 13.86 -7.96 -29.60
N LYS A 301 12.69 -7.44 -29.24
CA LYS A 301 12.47 -6.00 -29.08
C LYS A 301 12.93 -5.58 -27.68
N VAL A 302 13.76 -4.54 -27.63
CA VAL A 302 14.07 -3.85 -26.36
C VAL A 302 12.82 -3.08 -25.95
N ILE A 303 12.22 -3.46 -24.81
CA ILE A 303 11.00 -2.81 -24.30
C ILE A 303 11.35 -1.53 -23.55
N ARG A 304 12.43 -1.58 -22.76
CA ARG A 304 12.95 -0.44 -22.00
C ARG A 304 14.47 -0.41 -22.10
N ASP A 305 15.02 0.78 -22.34
CA ASP A 305 16.45 1.06 -22.29
C ASP A 305 16.69 1.87 -21.02
N TYR A 306 17.54 1.40 -20.12
CA TYR A 306 17.78 2.05 -18.83
C TYR A 306 18.96 3.02 -18.97
N GLU A 307 18.69 4.33 -19.07
CA GLU A 307 19.72 5.35 -18.81
C GLU A 307 19.80 5.65 -17.31
N VAL A 308 21.02 5.81 -16.80
CA VAL A 308 21.38 5.79 -15.37
C VAL A 308 20.83 6.98 -14.54
N ASP A 309 20.09 7.92 -15.14
CA ASP A 309 19.68 9.18 -14.50
C ASP A 309 18.17 9.28 -14.17
N ASP A 310 17.36 8.21 -14.34
CA ASP A 310 15.91 8.22 -14.08
C ASP A 310 15.52 8.07 -12.59
N VAL A 311 16.24 8.73 -11.67
CA VAL A 311 15.73 8.99 -10.31
C VAL A 311 15.00 10.33 -10.32
N VAL A 312 13.72 10.30 -10.73
CA VAL A 312 12.87 11.50 -10.76
C VAL A 312 12.32 11.79 -9.37
N ASP A 313 12.90 12.85 -8.79
CA ASP A 313 12.39 13.84 -7.84
C ASP A 313 10.90 13.69 -7.41
N PHE A 314 10.68 13.31 -6.14
CA PHE A 314 9.36 13.29 -5.50
C PHE A 314 8.92 14.70 -5.07
N THR A 315 8.13 15.38 -5.90
CA THR A 315 7.30 16.52 -5.47
C THR A 315 5.95 16.58 -6.21
N GLY A 316 5.19 15.47 -6.20
CA GLY A 316 3.80 15.46 -6.66
C GLY A 316 2.82 15.55 -5.48
N ALA A 317 2.25 16.73 -5.20
CA ALA A 317 1.19 16.84 -4.21
C ALA A 317 -0.04 16.01 -4.63
N ILE A 318 -0.55 15.17 -3.74
CA ILE A 318 -1.80 14.40 -3.95
C ILE A 318 -2.97 15.31 -3.58
N TYR A 319 -3.80 15.62 -4.57
CA TYR A 319 -5.02 16.42 -4.37
C TYR A 319 -6.21 15.48 -4.20
N MET A 320 -6.79 15.42 -3.00
CA MET A 320 -8.06 14.73 -2.80
C MET A 320 -9.16 15.49 -3.55
N ARG A 321 -9.75 14.87 -4.58
CA ARG A 321 -10.80 15.49 -5.40
C ARG A 321 -12.09 14.67 -5.29
N ASP A 322 -13.04 15.15 -4.50
CA ASP A 322 -14.46 14.84 -4.70
C ASP A 322 -15.15 16.12 -5.24
N PRO A 323 -15.26 16.28 -6.57
CA PRO A 323 -15.87 17.46 -7.17
C PRO A 323 -17.40 17.49 -7.07
N ASP A 324 -18.04 16.40 -6.62
CA ASP A 324 -19.49 16.32 -6.41
C ASP A 324 -19.90 16.72 -4.98
N ARG A 325 -18.93 16.83 -4.06
CA ARG A 325 -19.12 17.47 -2.75
C ARG A 325 -18.99 18.98 -2.86
N ASN A 326 -20.09 19.62 -3.24
CA ASN A 326 -20.29 21.03 -2.89
C ASN A 326 -20.52 21.11 -1.38
N PHE A 327 -19.44 21.21 -0.60
CA PHE A 327 -19.53 21.72 0.77
C PHE A 327 -20.31 23.04 0.70
N ALA A 328 -21.48 23.08 1.33
CA ALA A 328 -22.32 24.27 1.34
C ALA A 328 -21.69 25.27 2.31
N PHE A 329 -20.76 26.09 1.81
CA PHE A 329 -20.25 27.22 2.57
C PHE A 329 -21.35 28.27 2.67
N GLU A 330 -21.69 28.64 3.89
CA GLU A 330 -22.58 29.76 4.18
C GLU A 330 -21.76 31.05 4.18
N SER A 331 -22.33 32.14 3.66
CA SER A 331 -21.72 33.46 3.81
C SER A 331 -21.65 33.84 5.29
N CYS A 332 -20.49 34.30 5.76
CA CYS A 332 -20.34 34.89 7.09
C CYS A 332 -20.09 36.41 7.01
N GLU A 333 -20.22 37.08 8.16
CA GLU A 333 -19.88 38.50 8.27
C GLU A 333 -18.36 38.68 8.17
N VAL A 334 -17.95 39.64 7.36
CA VAL A 334 -16.55 40.06 7.20
C VAL A 334 -16.10 40.95 8.36
N GLU A 335 -17.00 41.80 8.88
CA GLU A 335 -16.70 42.76 9.93
C GLU A 335 -16.38 42.05 11.25
N GLY A 336 -15.15 42.22 11.75
CA GLY A 336 -14.70 41.54 12.98
C GLY A 336 -14.16 40.12 12.78
N PHE A 337 -13.91 39.66 11.55
CA PHE A 337 -13.23 38.39 11.31
C PHE A 337 -11.86 38.37 12.01
N LYS A 338 -11.69 37.43 12.94
CA LYS A 338 -10.43 37.13 13.61
C LYS A 338 -10.18 35.64 13.51
N ALA A 339 -9.11 35.25 12.83
CA ALA A 339 -8.66 33.86 12.82
C ALA A 339 -8.18 33.50 14.24
N GLU A 340 -8.71 32.40 14.76
CA GLU A 340 -8.26 31.82 16.03
C GLU A 340 -7.19 30.76 15.75
N HIS A 341 -7.28 30.05 14.63
CA HIS A 341 -6.43 28.94 14.22
C HIS A 341 -6.07 29.05 12.73
N GLU A 342 -5.06 29.86 12.41
CA GLU A 342 -4.63 30.07 11.02
C GLU A 342 -3.86 28.86 10.47
N ARG A 343 -4.20 28.42 9.27
CA ARG A 343 -3.55 27.30 8.57
C ARG A 343 -3.10 27.69 7.16
N ASP A 344 -2.05 27.03 6.70
CA ASP A 344 -1.59 27.15 5.32
C ASP A 344 -2.64 26.55 4.37
N ALA A 345 -2.98 27.33 3.35
CA ALA A 345 -3.96 26.96 2.35
C ALA A 345 -3.41 27.21 0.95
N PHE A 346 -3.81 26.37 0.01
CA PHE A 346 -3.43 26.49 -1.39
C PHE A 346 -4.62 26.88 -2.23
N LEU A 347 -4.40 27.80 -3.16
CA LEU A 347 -5.37 28.19 -4.15
C LEU A 347 -4.90 27.70 -5.53
N VAL A 348 -5.75 26.99 -6.24
CA VAL A 348 -5.48 26.49 -7.59
C VAL A 348 -6.49 27.10 -8.55
N GLU A 349 -6.02 27.85 -9.54
CA GLU A 349 -6.90 28.41 -10.57
C GLU A 349 -7.30 27.34 -11.59
N LYS A 350 -8.60 27.20 -11.86
CA LYS A 350 -9.15 26.32 -12.89
C LYS A 350 -10.12 27.10 -13.77
N ASN A 351 -9.78 27.33 -15.04
CA ASN A 351 -10.62 28.05 -16.01
C ASN A 351 -11.15 29.42 -15.51
N LEU A 352 -12.33 29.45 -14.89
CA LEU A 352 -13.05 30.61 -14.36
C LEU A 352 -13.33 30.49 -12.85
N SER A 353 -12.72 29.55 -12.15
CA SER A 353 -12.87 29.36 -10.71
C SER A 353 -11.51 29.22 -10.02
N VAL A 354 -11.52 29.36 -8.69
CA VAL A 354 -10.36 29.10 -7.84
C VAL A 354 -10.76 28.06 -6.80
N ASP A 355 -10.04 26.95 -6.78
CA ASP A 355 -10.25 25.89 -5.79
C ASP A 355 -9.33 26.17 -4.60
N ALA A 356 -9.90 26.12 -3.39
CA ALA A 356 -9.18 26.26 -2.13
C ALA A 356 -8.91 24.89 -1.50
N TYR A 357 -7.72 24.72 -0.96
CA TYR A 357 -7.26 23.50 -0.31
C TYR A 357 -6.60 23.81 1.03
N VAL A 358 -6.65 22.87 1.98
CA VAL A 358 -5.83 22.89 3.21
C VAL A 358 -4.68 21.89 3.09
N ASP A 359 -3.49 22.24 3.60
CA ASP A 359 -2.39 21.28 3.74
C ASP A 359 -2.62 20.38 4.96
N LEU A 360 -2.60 19.07 4.76
CA LEU A 360 -2.67 18.10 5.85
C LEU A 360 -1.29 17.52 6.21
N GLY A 361 -0.23 17.93 5.52
CA GLY A 361 1.13 17.40 5.66
C GLY A 361 1.40 16.20 4.74
N GLY A 362 2.69 15.87 4.56
CA GLY A 362 3.09 14.71 3.74
C GLY A 362 2.79 14.82 2.24
N GLY A 363 2.54 16.04 1.73
CA GLY A 363 2.18 16.27 0.32
C GLY A 363 0.69 16.10 0.02
N VAL A 364 -0.14 15.87 1.03
CA VAL A 364 -1.60 15.67 0.89
C VAL A 364 -2.33 17.00 1.08
N ARG A 365 -3.23 17.30 0.14
CA ARG A 365 -4.06 18.52 0.16
C ARG A 365 -5.54 18.15 0.09
N GLU A 366 -6.32 18.63 1.05
CA GLU A 366 -7.77 18.42 1.10
C GLU A 366 -8.50 19.59 0.44
N TYR A 367 -9.41 19.29 -0.49
CA TYR A 367 -10.26 20.27 -1.15
C TYR A 367 -11.28 20.86 -0.17
N LEU A 368 -11.32 22.18 -0.10
CA LEU A 368 -12.26 22.92 0.74
C LEU A 368 -13.43 23.43 -0.09
N HIS A 369 -13.20 24.30 -1.07
CA HIS A 369 -14.27 25.01 -1.76
C HIS A 369 -13.85 25.52 -3.14
N THR A 370 -14.80 25.68 -4.04
CA THR A 370 -14.60 26.35 -5.34
C THR A 370 -15.19 27.76 -5.30
N LEU A 371 -14.34 28.76 -5.49
CA LEU A 371 -14.75 30.14 -5.72
C LEU A 371 -15.15 30.31 -7.19
N ASP A 372 -16.43 30.12 -7.48
CA ASP A 372 -16.97 30.24 -8.83
C ASP A 372 -16.83 31.65 -9.42
N LYS A 373 -16.48 31.72 -10.71
CA LYS A 373 -16.36 32.97 -11.49
C LYS A 373 -15.32 33.94 -10.93
N VAL A 374 -14.35 33.43 -10.17
CA VAL A 374 -13.22 34.17 -9.62
C VAL A 374 -11.93 33.73 -10.33
N LYS A 375 -11.04 34.68 -10.60
CA LYS A 375 -9.66 34.39 -11.03
C LYS A 375 -8.70 34.62 -9.88
N LEU A 376 -7.63 33.83 -9.81
CA LEU A 376 -6.64 33.93 -8.74
C LEU A 376 -5.98 35.31 -8.72
N SER A 377 -5.78 35.91 -9.89
CA SER A 377 -5.28 37.29 -10.06
C SER A 377 -6.15 38.38 -9.39
N ASN A 378 -7.42 38.10 -9.09
CA ASN A 378 -8.32 39.04 -8.41
C ASN A 378 -8.26 38.93 -6.88
N ILE A 379 -7.62 37.89 -6.34
CA ILE A 379 -7.48 37.66 -4.90
C ILE A 379 -6.23 38.42 -4.41
N GLU A 380 -6.39 39.20 -3.35
CA GLU A 380 -5.30 39.93 -2.67
C GLU A 380 -4.69 39.06 -1.58
N SER A 381 -5.54 38.52 -0.71
CA SER A 381 -5.14 37.65 0.40
C SER A 381 -6.24 36.66 0.73
N PHE A 382 -5.87 35.55 1.32
CA PHE A 382 -6.76 34.48 1.74
C PHE A 382 -6.37 34.05 3.15
N VAL A 383 -7.34 33.93 4.05
CA VAL A 383 -7.11 33.50 5.44
C VAL A 383 -8.07 32.36 5.76
N LEU A 384 -7.49 31.24 6.20
CA LEU A 384 -8.23 30.06 6.64
C LEU A 384 -8.14 29.94 8.17
N ASP A 385 -9.29 29.96 8.84
CA ASP A 385 -9.44 29.69 10.26
C ASP A 385 -10.05 28.29 10.42
N PHE A 386 -9.22 27.31 10.81
CA PHE A 386 -9.62 25.90 10.91
C PHE A 386 -9.59 25.43 12.36
N ASN A 387 -10.78 25.14 12.91
CA ASN A 387 -10.90 24.58 14.25
C ASN A 387 -11.14 23.07 14.16
N GLU A 388 -10.09 22.28 14.40
CA GLU A 388 -10.06 20.82 14.36
C GLU A 388 -11.05 20.18 15.35
N GLU A 389 -11.10 20.66 16.60
CA GLU A 389 -11.95 20.10 17.66
C GLU A 389 -13.45 20.17 17.32
N ARG A 390 -13.86 21.17 16.54
CA ARG A 390 -15.27 21.44 16.22
C ARG A 390 -15.59 21.23 14.75
N MET A 391 -14.60 20.85 13.94
CA MET A 391 -14.68 20.77 12.48
C MET A 391 -15.38 22.02 11.89
N LYS A 392 -14.91 23.20 12.30
CA LYS A 392 -15.42 24.49 11.79
C LYS A 392 -14.35 25.12 10.93
N VAL A 393 -14.71 25.37 9.67
CA VAL A 393 -13.84 26.10 8.74
C VAL A 393 -14.44 27.47 8.52
N LYS A 394 -13.65 28.52 8.68
CA LYS A 394 -13.98 29.83 8.12
C LYS A 394 -12.88 30.24 7.15
N MET A 395 -13.29 30.89 6.08
CA MET A 395 -12.44 31.26 4.99
C MET A 395 -12.75 32.70 4.62
N LEU A 396 -11.78 33.59 4.81
CA LEU A 396 -11.87 34.99 4.40
C LEU A 396 -11.04 35.19 3.13
N VAL A 397 -11.70 35.60 2.05
CA VAL A 397 -11.09 35.93 0.78
C VAL A 397 -11.16 37.44 0.59
N ARG A 398 -10.00 38.11 0.52
CA ARG A 398 -9.91 39.55 0.21
C ARG A 398 -9.60 39.74 -1.24
N PHE A 399 -10.41 40.53 -1.95
CA PHE A 399 -10.22 40.79 -3.38
C PHE A 399 -9.58 42.15 -3.60
N ARG A 400 -8.67 42.24 -4.60
CA ARG A 400 -7.90 43.46 -4.91
C ARG A 400 -8.75 44.68 -5.29
N HIS A 401 -10.03 44.47 -5.63
CA HIS A 401 -10.97 45.53 -6.01
C HIS A 401 -11.98 45.88 -4.90
N GLY A 402 -11.71 45.47 -3.66
CA GLY A 402 -12.39 45.99 -2.46
C GLY A 402 -13.66 45.24 -2.04
N GLU A 403 -13.88 44.02 -2.52
CA GLU A 403 -14.91 43.12 -1.98
C GLU A 403 -14.22 42.07 -1.13
N ASP A 404 -14.53 41.99 0.16
CA ASP A 404 -14.12 40.87 1.01
C ASP A 404 -15.28 39.88 1.10
N ARG A 405 -14.99 38.57 1.05
CA ARG A 405 -16.00 37.52 1.20
C ARG A 405 -15.58 36.54 2.28
N CYS A 406 -16.47 36.32 3.24
CA CYS A 406 -16.30 35.33 4.28
C CYS A 406 -17.21 34.14 3.99
N TYR A 407 -16.64 32.95 4.09
CA TYR A 407 -17.31 31.67 3.91
C TYR A 407 -17.13 30.85 5.18
N LYS A 408 -18.19 30.20 5.67
CA LYS A 408 -18.14 29.33 6.84
C LYS A 408 -18.72 27.97 6.51
N LEU A 409 -17.97 26.93 6.88
CA LEU A 409 -18.40 25.55 6.86
C LEU A 409 -18.61 25.06 8.29
N ASN A 410 -19.80 24.52 8.55
CA ASN A 410 -20.11 23.77 9.75
C ASN A 410 -20.11 22.28 9.35
N VAL A 411 -18.96 21.62 9.45
CA VAL A 411 -18.84 20.20 9.06
C VAL A 411 -19.64 19.28 10.01
N GLY A 412 -19.96 19.78 11.21
CA GLY A 412 -20.46 18.99 12.35
C GLY A 412 -21.89 18.44 12.32
N GLN A 413 -22.57 18.26 11.19
CA GLN A 413 -23.86 17.54 11.22
C GLN A 413 -24.28 16.87 9.89
N TYR A 414 -23.96 17.48 8.75
CA TYR A 414 -24.43 16.99 7.45
C TYR A 414 -23.59 15.82 6.90
N ASP A 415 -22.26 15.85 7.01
CA ASP A 415 -21.42 14.72 6.59
C ASP A 415 -21.56 13.49 7.49
N PHE A 416 -21.83 13.71 8.78
CA PHE A 416 -22.09 12.65 9.75
C PHE A 416 -23.40 11.90 9.47
N LEU A 417 -24.48 12.63 9.15
CA LEU A 417 -25.75 12.01 8.78
C LEU A 417 -25.67 11.35 7.40
N TYR A 418 -24.90 11.90 6.46
CA TYR A 418 -24.71 11.33 5.13
C TYR A 418 -23.90 10.03 5.17
N LEU A 419 -22.74 10.02 5.85
CA LEU A 419 -21.91 8.82 6.06
C LEU A 419 -22.63 7.74 6.90
N LYS A 420 -23.50 8.11 7.85
CA LYS A 420 -24.41 7.15 8.52
C LYS A 420 -25.58 6.68 7.67
N SER A 421 -26.01 7.45 6.66
CA SER A 421 -27.18 7.14 5.84
C SER A 421 -26.89 6.22 4.66
N ASN A 422 -25.67 6.23 4.12
CA ASN A 422 -25.21 5.29 3.10
C ASN A 422 -24.60 4.02 3.73
N ASN A 423 -25.45 3.20 4.36
CA ASN A 423 -25.08 1.86 4.84
C ASN A 423 -24.94 0.82 3.69
N GLY A 424 -24.34 1.22 2.56
CA GLY A 424 -24.34 0.42 1.34
C GLY A 424 -23.09 0.60 0.50
N THR A 425 -21.92 0.25 1.05
CA THR A 425 -20.66 0.24 0.30
C THR A 425 -20.68 -0.83 -0.80
N LYS A 426 -20.26 -0.44 -2.01
CA LYS A 426 -20.12 -1.33 -3.17
C LYS A 426 -18.66 -1.57 -3.51
N LEU A 427 -17.94 -2.37 -2.71
CA LEU A 427 -16.69 -2.94 -3.20
C LEU A 427 -16.94 -3.78 -4.45
N SER A 428 -16.22 -3.47 -5.53
CA SER A 428 -16.19 -4.25 -6.77
C SER A 428 -15.87 -5.72 -6.47
N ASN A 429 -14.91 -5.97 -5.57
CA ASN A 429 -14.51 -7.30 -5.13
C ASN A 429 -15.07 -7.67 -3.74
N LYS A 430 -16.23 -8.33 -3.72
CA LYS A 430 -16.88 -8.80 -2.48
C LYS A 430 -16.09 -9.86 -1.70
N ASN A 431 -15.08 -10.50 -2.31
CA ASN A 431 -14.25 -11.47 -1.59
C ASN A 431 -13.33 -10.80 -0.57
N LEU A 432 -13.08 -9.49 -0.73
CA LEU A 432 -12.28 -8.67 0.19
C LEU A 432 -13.02 -8.30 1.49
N LEU A 433 -14.33 -8.55 1.53
CA LEU A 433 -15.19 -8.28 2.68
C LEU A 433 -15.42 -9.53 3.52
N PRO A 434 -15.68 -9.38 4.84
CA PRO A 434 -16.10 -10.47 5.69
C PRO A 434 -17.44 -11.06 5.25
N ASN A 435 -17.71 -12.29 5.68
CA ASN A 435 -19.00 -12.93 5.54
C ASN A 435 -20.09 -12.15 6.28
N VAL A 436 -21.33 -12.29 5.81
CA VAL A 436 -22.49 -11.82 6.57
C VAL A 436 -22.79 -12.86 7.66
N VAL A 437 -22.75 -12.42 8.91
CA VAL A 437 -23.11 -13.24 10.07
C VAL A 437 -24.29 -12.54 10.75
N GLU A 438 -25.46 -13.18 10.74
CA GLU A 438 -26.73 -12.57 11.18
C GLU A 438 -26.77 -12.31 12.70
N GLU A 439 -26.22 -13.23 13.49
CA GLU A 439 -26.22 -13.13 14.95
C GLU A 439 -24.92 -12.48 15.45
N LYS A 440 -25.00 -11.23 15.91
CA LYS A 440 -23.90 -10.55 16.59
C LYS A 440 -23.89 -10.94 18.08
N PRO A 441 -22.74 -11.33 18.67
CA PRO A 441 -22.65 -11.56 20.11
C PRO A 441 -22.77 -10.23 20.87
N HIS A 442 -23.00 -10.31 22.18
CA HIS A 442 -22.85 -9.15 23.05
C HIS A 442 -21.36 -8.81 23.17
N PHE A 443 -20.95 -7.66 22.65
CA PHE A 443 -19.56 -7.21 22.75
C PHE A 443 -19.24 -6.79 24.19
N SER A 444 -18.42 -7.58 24.87
CA SER A 444 -17.81 -7.24 26.17
C SER A 444 -16.60 -6.31 26.06
N VAL A 445 -16.21 -5.99 24.83
CA VAL A 445 -15.07 -5.14 24.44
C VAL A 445 -15.59 -3.83 23.82
N PRO A 446 -14.76 -2.76 23.77
CA PRO A 446 -15.12 -1.55 23.04
C PRO A 446 -15.39 -1.85 21.55
N VAL A 447 -16.24 -1.02 20.94
CA VAL A 447 -16.57 -1.06 19.52
C VAL A 447 -15.99 0.19 18.85
N MET A 448 -15.03 -0.01 17.97
CA MET A 448 -14.38 1.01 17.16
C MET A 448 -15.03 1.07 15.78
N LYS A 449 -15.81 2.11 15.54
CA LYS A 449 -16.45 2.37 14.25
C LYS A 449 -15.67 3.44 13.53
N VAL A 450 -15.21 3.15 12.33
CA VAL A 450 -14.52 4.12 11.47
C VAL A 450 -15.37 4.37 10.25
N PHE A 451 -15.59 5.65 9.96
CA PHE A 451 -16.36 6.14 8.85
C PHE A 451 -15.44 6.89 7.90
N MET A 452 -15.45 6.53 6.63
CA MET A 452 -14.63 7.13 5.57
C MET A 452 -15.45 7.20 4.27
N SER A 453 -14.96 7.92 3.27
CA SER A 453 -15.65 7.96 1.98
C SER A 453 -15.71 6.56 1.33
N GLU A 454 -16.70 6.32 0.48
CA GLU A 454 -16.80 5.04 -0.26
C GLU A 454 -15.54 4.81 -1.13
N TYR A 455 -15.02 5.87 -1.74
CA TYR A 455 -13.78 5.82 -2.52
C TYR A 455 -12.57 5.43 -1.68
N ASP A 456 -12.37 6.06 -0.52
CA ASP A 456 -11.25 5.74 0.38
C ASP A 456 -11.38 4.33 0.96
N PHE A 457 -12.61 3.89 1.22
CA PHE A 457 -12.91 2.53 1.66
C PHE A 457 -12.57 1.49 0.60
N GLU A 458 -12.83 1.77 -0.67
CA GLU A 458 -12.38 0.89 -1.76
C GLU A 458 -10.86 0.93 -1.88
N SER A 459 -10.29 2.14 -1.92
CA SER A 459 -8.86 2.37 -2.12
C SER A 459 -7.99 1.74 -1.02
N ILE A 460 -8.37 1.82 0.26
CA ILE A 460 -7.60 1.22 1.35
C ILE A 460 -7.50 -0.31 1.24
N PHE A 461 -8.46 -0.96 0.58
CA PHE A 461 -8.45 -2.40 0.32
C PHE A 461 -7.89 -2.78 -1.05
N GLU A 462 -7.89 -1.89 -2.02
CA GLU A 462 -7.24 -2.12 -3.32
C GLU A 462 -5.74 -1.84 -3.25
N THR A 463 -5.34 -0.87 -2.42
CA THR A 463 -3.96 -0.44 -2.20
C THR A 463 -3.46 -0.84 -0.80
N ARG A 464 -3.84 -2.03 -0.29
CA ARG A 464 -3.50 -2.48 1.08
C ARG A 464 -2.02 -2.42 1.41
N THR A 465 -1.14 -2.35 0.41
CA THR A 465 0.31 -2.22 0.57
C THR A 465 0.87 -0.83 0.48
N SER A 466 0.06 0.16 0.10
CA SER A 466 0.48 1.54 0.18
C SER A 466 0.65 1.96 1.63
N ASN A 467 1.51 2.94 1.86
CA ASN A 467 1.55 3.66 3.15
C ASN A 467 0.61 4.86 3.16
N GLU A 468 -0.35 4.90 2.22
CA GLU A 468 -1.30 5.99 2.06
C GLU A 468 -2.21 6.12 3.28
N ARG A 469 -2.44 7.36 3.67
CA ARG A 469 -3.27 7.72 4.82
C ARG A 469 -4.59 8.25 4.31
N TYR A 470 -5.67 7.61 4.74
CA TYR A 470 -7.03 7.97 4.38
C TYR A 470 -7.67 8.74 5.53
N PRO A 471 -8.31 9.88 5.27
CA PRO A 471 -9.07 10.59 6.28
C PRO A 471 -10.30 9.79 6.68
N ALA A 472 -10.56 9.74 7.98
CA ALA A 472 -11.71 9.04 8.53
C ALA A 472 -12.21 9.69 9.82
N TYR A 473 -13.39 9.27 10.24
CA TYR A 473 -13.99 9.62 11.51
C TYR A 473 -14.13 8.37 12.36
N LEU A 474 -13.59 8.40 13.57
CA LEU A 474 -13.62 7.32 14.54
C LEU A 474 -14.72 7.61 15.58
N GLU A 475 -15.60 6.64 15.84
CA GLU A 475 -16.41 6.54 17.06
C GLU A 475 -15.93 5.32 17.86
N MET A 476 -15.53 5.52 19.12
CA MET A 476 -15.16 4.44 20.03
C MET A 476 -16.20 4.35 21.15
N ALA A 477 -17.03 3.32 21.09
CA ALA A 477 -18.09 3.06 22.06
C ALA A 477 -17.63 2.02 23.08
N TYR A 478 -17.66 2.35 24.36
CA TYR A 478 -17.20 1.50 25.44
C TYR A 478 -18.34 0.73 26.11
N PRO A 479 -18.07 -0.44 26.71
CA PRO A 479 -19.10 -1.26 27.38
C PRO A 479 -19.81 -0.58 28.56
N ASP A 480 -19.19 0.43 29.18
CA ASP A 480 -19.77 1.23 30.27
C ASP A 480 -20.70 2.35 29.77
N GLY A 481 -20.83 2.52 28.46
CA GLY A 481 -21.67 3.52 27.81
C GLY A 481 -20.94 4.82 27.44
N ASP A 482 -19.65 4.94 27.75
CA ASP A 482 -18.85 6.07 27.30
C ASP A 482 -18.66 6.00 25.77
N LEU A 483 -18.67 7.16 25.12
CA LEU A 483 -18.50 7.30 23.68
C LEU A 483 -17.47 8.39 23.42
N GLN A 484 -16.40 8.03 22.71
CA GLN A 484 -15.42 8.97 22.21
C GLN A 484 -15.54 9.08 20.70
N SER A 485 -15.22 10.24 20.17
CA SER A 485 -15.30 10.46 18.73
C SER A 485 -14.23 11.41 18.26
N LYS A 486 -13.61 11.11 17.11
CA LYS A 486 -12.40 11.81 16.68
C LYS A 486 -12.20 11.75 15.18
N SER A 487 -11.71 12.84 14.61
CA SER A 487 -11.15 12.82 13.25
C SER A 487 -9.78 12.15 13.29
N VAL A 488 -9.54 11.24 12.36
CA VAL A 488 -8.35 10.40 12.30
C VAL A 488 -7.87 10.23 10.87
N LEU A 489 -6.62 9.83 10.71
CA LEU A 489 -6.08 9.20 9.52
C LEU A 489 -5.97 7.70 9.77
N ILE A 490 -6.30 6.90 8.78
CA ILE A 490 -6.19 5.45 8.82
C ILE A 490 -5.37 4.96 7.62
N LYS A 491 -4.47 4.02 7.88
CA LYS A 491 -3.71 3.32 6.84
C LYS A 491 -3.59 1.84 7.19
N THR A 492 -3.38 0.98 6.21
CA THR A 492 -2.99 -0.40 6.46
C THR A 492 -1.58 -0.47 7.04
N ARG A 493 -1.27 -1.53 7.81
CA ARG A 493 0.04 -1.71 8.45
C ARG A 493 0.55 -3.16 8.44
N GLY A 494 1.83 -3.29 8.76
CA GLY A 494 2.57 -4.56 8.76
C GLY A 494 3.24 -4.81 7.42
N ASN A 495 4.18 -5.76 7.34
CA ASN A 495 4.76 -6.15 6.06
C ASN A 495 3.94 -7.31 5.46
N ALA A 496 4.09 -8.52 6.02
CA ALA A 496 3.27 -9.67 5.65
C ALA A 496 1.76 -9.44 5.92
N HIS A 497 1.41 -8.72 7.00
CA HIS A 497 0.01 -8.55 7.40
C HIS A 497 -0.86 -7.72 6.46
N ARG A 498 -0.26 -7.02 5.48
CA ARG A 498 -1.00 -6.27 4.45
C ARG A 498 -1.59 -7.17 3.38
N GLY A 499 -0.99 -8.34 3.19
CA GLY A 499 -1.51 -9.33 2.26
C GLY A 499 -2.76 -10.04 2.80
N PHE A 500 -2.89 -10.19 4.12
CA PHE A 500 -3.99 -10.97 4.68
C PHE A 500 -5.33 -10.34 4.33
N ILE A 501 -6.32 -11.23 4.16
CA ILE A 501 -7.69 -10.81 3.86
C ILE A 501 -8.26 -9.84 4.91
N LYS A 502 -7.89 -10.05 6.19
CA LYS A 502 -8.18 -9.18 7.33
C LYS A 502 -6.97 -8.30 7.65
N SER A 503 -6.90 -7.15 7.00
CA SER A 503 -5.78 -6.20 7.14
C SER A 503 -5.70 -5.62 8.56
N SER A 504 -4.47 -5.36 9.01
CA SER A 504 -4.20 -4.54 10.20
C SER A 504 -4.13 -3.06 9.82
N PHE A 505 -4.44 -2.16 10.76
CA PHE A 505 -4.45 -0.71 10.51
C PHE A 505 -3.58 0.07 11.50
N THR A 506 -3.12 1.24 11.11
CA THR A 506 -2.66 2.29 12.02
C THR A 506 -3.72 3.38 12.01
N ILE A 507 -4.13 3.84 13.20
CA ILE A 507 -4.99 5.00 13.37
C ILE A 507 -4.14 6.12 13.95
N GLU A 508 -3.99 7.20 13.22
CA GLU A 508 -3.31 8.42 13.63
C GLU A 508 -4.38 9.49 13.85
N SER A 509 -4.28 10.31 14.87
CA SER A 509 -5.29 11.30 15.22
C SER A 509 -4.63 12.67 15.37
N PHE A 510 -5.33 13.73 14.97
CA PHE A 510 -4.73 15.07 14.88
C PHE A 510 -4.43 15.73 16.25
N THR A 511 -5.00 15.16 17.31
CA THR A 511 -4.78 15.58 18.70
C THR A 511 -4.53 14.32 19.54
N ASN A 512 -4.08 14.42 20.79
CA ASN A 512 -4.00 13.21 21.61
C ASN A 512 -5.39 12.61 21.88
N PHE A 513 -5.49 11.29 22.07
CA PHE A 513 -6.73 10.67 22.57
C PHE A 513 -7.05 11.21 23.98
N ASP A 514 -8.35 11.24 24.33
CA ASP A 514 -8.85 11.95 25.51
C ASP A 514 -8.23 11.47 26.82
N GLU A 515 -7.88 12.43 27.69
CA GLU A 515 -7.31 12.19 29.03
C GLU A 515 -8.30 11.56 30.01
N ASN A 516 -9.60 11.50 29.67
CA ASN A 516 -10.69 11.19 30.60
C ASN A 516 -11.34 9.81 30.38
N SER A 517 -10.74 8.92 29.59
CA SER A 517 -11.30 7.58 29.47
C SER A 517 -11.31 6.87 30.83
N LYS A 518 -12.46 6.27 31.17
CA LYS A 518 -12.67 5.54 32.43
C LYS A 518 -12.66 4.03 32.24
N TYR A 519 -12.52 3.56 31.00
CA TYR A 519 -12.48 2.14 30.72
C TYR A 519 -11.13 1.56 31.11
N HIS A 520 -11.11 0.60 32.04
CA HIS A 520 -9.87 -0.06 32.43
C HIS A 520 -9.16 -0.65 31.20
N ARG A 521 -7.85 -0.37 31.07
CA ARG A 521 -6.89 -0.83 30.02
C ARG A 521 -6.65 0.12 28.83
N ASP A 522 -7.32 1.26 28.75
CA ASP A 522 -7.05 2.25 27.69
C ASP A 522 -6.29 3.49 28.19
N GLU A 523 -5.82 3.46 29.44
CA GLU A 523 -5.03 4.54 30.06
C GLU A 523 -3.81 4.93 29.21
N PHE A 524 -3.25 3.99 28.44
CA PHE A 524 -2.12 4.28 27.55
C PHE A 524 -2.51 5.16 26.34
N LEU A 525 -3.79 5.23 25.98
CA LEU A 525 -4.29 6.16 24.96
C LEU A 525 -4.06 7.62 25.37
N GLN A 526 -3.94 7.89 26.68
CA GLN A 526 -3.69 9.23 27.18
C GLN A 526 -2.35 9.75 26.66
N GLY A 527 -2.41 10.89 25.96
CA GLY A 527 -1.22 11.57 25.48
C GLY A 527 -0.52 10.89 24.30
N ILE A 528 -1.16 9.91 23.64
CA ILE A 528 -0.73 9.44 22.32
C ILE A 528 -1.69 9.93 21.24
N ASP A 529 -1.17 10.12 20.05
CA ASP A 529 -1.91 10.51 18.85
C ASP A 529 -2.05 9.33 17.88
N GLU A 530 -1.38 8.20 18.13
CA GLU A 530 -1.35 7.04 17.26
C GLU A 530 -1.66 5.74 18.01
N VAL A 531 -2.43 4.84 17.39
CA VAL A 531 -2.58 3.46 17.84
C VAL A 531 -2.36 2.45 16.73
N LYS A 532 -1.84 1.27 17.09
CA LYS A 532 -1.70 0.15 16.17
C LYS A 532 -2.87 -0.80 16.35
N LEU A 533 -3.68 -0.97 15.31
CA LEU A 533 -4.84 -1.87 15.28
C LEU A 533 -4.44 -3.19 14.58
N ARG A 534 -4.19 -4.23 15.37
CA ARG A 534 -3.69 -5.53 14.89
C ARG A 534 -4.83 -6.52 14.70
N SER A 535 -4.90 -7.16 13.54
CA SER A 535 -5.95 -8.15 13.23
C SER A 535 -5.68 -9.54 13.81
N HIS A 536 -4.41 -9.85 14.10
CA HIS A 536 -3.92 -11.17 14.53
C HIS A 536 -4.35 -12.34 13.65
N VAL A 537 -4.77 -12.08 12.42
CA VAL A 537 -5.26 -13.13 11.50
C VAL A 537 -4.18 -14.16 11.15
N GLY A 538 -2.90 -13.80 11.29
CA GLY A 538 -1.75 -14.70 11.15
C GLY A 538 -1.52 -15.61 12.36
N ASP A 539 -2.07 -15.28 13.53
CA ASP A 539 -1.96 -16.02 14.79
C ASP A 539 -3.24 -16.85 15.03
N GLU A 540 -3.14 -18.18 15.02
CA GLU A 540 -4.30 -19.08 15.08
C GLU A 540 -5.09 -18.91 16.37
N ASP A 541 -4.41 -18.69 17.49
CA ASP A 541 -5.01 -18.52 18.80
C ASP A 541 -5.29 -17.05 19.14
N SER A 542 -4.72 -16.11 18.38
CA SER A 542 -4.89 -14.67 18.52
C SER A 542 -4.48 -14.11 19.89
N VAL A 543 -3.79 -14.88 20.75
CA VAL A 543 -3.39 -14.46 22.11
C VAL A 543 -1.91 -14.66 22.38
N THR A 544 -1.17 -15.34 21.51
CA THR A 544 0.24 -15.70 21.72
C THR A 544 1.11 -14.47 22.02
N GLU A 545 0.98 -13.41 21.21
CA GLU A 545 1.68 -12.13 21.45
C GLU A 545 1.28 -11.51 22.79
N LYS A 546 -0.01 -11.55 23.14
CA LYS A 546 -0.57 -10.99 24.37
C LYS A 546 -0.03 -11.70 25.61
N LEU A 547 0.11 -13.02 25.55
CA LEU A 547 0.71 -13.83 26.62
C LEU A 547 2.19 -13.51 26.80
N MET A 548 2.93 -13.32 25.71
CA MET A 548 4.34 -12.92 25.74
C MET A 548 4.50 -11.58 26.46
N TYR A 549 3.78 -10.55 26.03
CA TYR A 549 3.84 -9.22 26.65
C TYR A 549 3.46 -9.27 28.13
N ARG A 550 2.37 -9.98 28.50
CA ARG A 550 1.96 -10.06 29.91
C ARG A 550 2.96 -10.85 30.77
N ALA A 551 3.59 -11.89 30.24
CA ALA A 551 4.63 -12.62 30.96
C ALA A 551 5.86 -11.75 31.22
N PHE A 552 6.32 -10.98 30.22
CA PHE A 552 7.50 -10.14 30.35
C PHE A 552 7.24 -8.90 31.22
N ALA A 553 6.06 -8.28 31.10
CA ALA A 553 5.62 -7.20 31.98
C ALA A 553 5.63 -7.65 33.45
N THR A 554 5.16 -8.86 33.73
CA THR A 554 5.14 -9.46 35.07
C THR A 554 6.55 -9.67 35.64
N LEU A 555 7.57 -9.78 34.80
CA LEU A 555 8.97 -9.85 35.20
C LEU A 555 9.63 -8.47 35.40
N GLY A 556 8.89 -7.38 35.21
CA GLY A 556 9.34 -6.00 35.43
C GLY A 556 9.95 -5.33 34.20
N TYR A 557 9.66 -5.84 33.00
CA TYR A 557 10.15 -5.28 31.75
C TYR A 557 9.13 -4.38 31.06
N PRO A 558 9.59 -3.37 30.30
CA PRO A 558 8.68 -2.53 29.53
C PRO A 558 8.04 -3.37 28.43
N GLU A 559 6.72 -3.30 28.35
CA GLU A 559 5.93 -3.99 27.33
C GLU A 559 4.74 -3.14 26.92
N PRO A 560 4.34 -3.12 25.63
CA PRO A 560 3.20 -2.33 25.15
C PRO A 560 1.92 -2.71 25.90
N GLU A 561 1.17 -1.70 26.35
CA GLU A 561 -0.20 -1.95 26.77
C GLU A 561 -1.10 -2.19 25.56
N PHE A 562 -2.15 -2.95 25.80
CA PHE A 562 -3.11 -3.30 24.76
C PHE A 562 -4.47 -3.68 25.35
N PHE A 563 -5.50 -3.55 24.53
CA PHE A 563 -6.83 -4.08 24.78
C PHE A 563 -7.47 -4.51 23.45
N GLU A 564 -8.46 -5.39 23.53
CA GLU A 564 -9.18 -5.86 22.36
C GLU A 564 -10.37 -4.97 22.04
N VAL A 565 -10.66 -4.83 20.75
CA VAL A 565 -11.71 -3.96 20.24
C VAL A 565 -12.40 -4.65 19.07
N PHE A 566 -13.71 -4.49 18.97
CA PHE A 566 -14.45 -4.90 17.78
C PHE A 566 -14.45 -3.76 16.76
N VAL A 567 -14.05 -4.01 15.52
CA VAL A 567 -13.87 -2.98 14.50
C VAL A 567 -14.99 -3.05 13.46
N GLU A 568 -15.61 -1.90 13.18
CA GLU A 568 -16.50 -1.70 12.04
C GLU A 568 -15.92 -0.61 11.13
N LEU A 569 -15.76 -0.88 9.83
CA LEU A 569 -15.35 0.11 8.83
C LEU A 569 -16.54 0.36 7.90
N ASN A 570 -17.07 1.58 7.83
CA ASN A 570 -18.28 1.92 7.06
C ASN A 570 -19.45 0.96 7.31
N GLY A 571 -19.64 0.55 8.57
CA GLY A 571 -20.69 -0.40 8.98
C GLY A 571 -20.38 -1.87 8.66
N VAL A 572 -19.28 -2.17 7.98
CA VAL A 572 -18.81 -3.54 7.73
C VAL A 572 -18.10 -4.08 8.97
N PRO A 573 -18.53 -5.23 9.53
CA PRO A 573 -17.93 -5.81 10.74
C PRO A 573 -16.59 -6.47 10.40
N MET A 574 -15.49 -5.74 10.56
CA MET A 574 -14.14 -6.27 10.31
C MET A 574 -13.70 -7.29 11.36
N GLY A 575 -14.35 -7.33 12.52
CA GLY A 575 -14.15 -8.35 13.52
C GLY A 575 -13.31 -7.89 14.71
N LEU A 576 -12.70 -8.85 15.42
CA LEU A 576 -11.92 -8.58 16.63
C LEU A 576 -10.49 -8.16 16.29
N TYR A 577 -10.03 -7.06 16.90
CA TYR A 577 -8.67 -6.55 16.76
C TYR A 577 -8.07 -6.28 18.13
N GLN A 578 -6.76 -6.09 18.17
CA GLN A 578 -6.04 -5.58 19.32
C GLN A 578 -5.57 -4.15 19.04
N VAL A 579 -5.94 -3.21 19.91
CA VAL A 579 -5.30 -1.89 19.98
C VAL A 579 -4.02 -2.06 20.80
N THR A 580 -2.88 -1.75 20.20
CA THR A 580 -1.56 -1.84 20.84
C THR A 580 -0.91 -0.47 20.92
N GLU A 581 -0.35 -0.16 22.09
CA GLU A 581 0.45 1.03 22.36
C GLU A 581 1.66 1.10 21.40
N PRO A 582 1.90 2.25 20.73
CA PRO A 582 3.11 2.43 19.95
C PRO A 582 4.32 2.62 20.88
N VAL A 583 5.46 2.05 20.50
CA VAL A 583 6.73 2.25 21.22
C VAL A 583 7.34 3.59 20.80
N THR A 584 7.03 4.64 21.54
CA THR A 584 7.58 6.00 21.37
C THR A 584 8.28 6.46 22.66
N LYS A 585 8.77 7.70 22.71
CA LYS A 585 9.29 8.28 23.97
C LYS A 585 8.25 8.22 25.11
N GLY A 586 6.99 8.51 24.81
CA GLY A 586 5.89 8.47 25.78
C GLY A 586 5.67 7.08 26.39
N PHE A 587 5.94 6.00 25.63
CA PHE A 587 5.87 4.62 26.13
C PHE A 587 6.85 4.38 27.30
N PHE A 588 8.08 4.90 27.18
CA PHE A 588 9.09 4.78 28.24
C PHE A 588 8.78 5.69 29.42
N GLU A 589 8.36 6.94 29.15
CA GLU A 589 8.00 7.93 30.18
C GLU A 589 6.88 7.44 31.09
N ARG A 590 5.81 6.86 30.53
CA ARG A 590 4.70 6.26 31.30
C ARG A 590 5.14 5.14 32.23
N ARG A 591 6.26 4.49 31.95
CA ARG A 591 6.87 3.42 32.75
C ARG A 591 7.95 3.94 33.70
N GLY A 592 8.17 5.25 33.76
CA GLY A 592 9.21 5.86 34.58
C GLY A 592 10.62 5.52 34.11
N ILE A 593 10.79 5.19 32.82
CA ILE A 593 12.08 4.87 32.23
C ILE A 593 12.56 6.10 31.46
N ASN A 594 13.64 6.69 31.93
CA ASN A 594 14.30 7.80 31.25
C ASN A 594 15.13 7.25 30.08
N VAL A 595 14.63 7.41 28.85
CA VAL A 595 15.31 6.94 27.64
C VAL A 595 15.73 8.11 26.79
N GLY A 596 17.03 8.20 26.52
CA GLY A 596 17.59 9.13 25.54
C GLY A 596 17.38 8.63 24.12
N ASP A 597 17.76 7.37 23.88
CA ASP A 597 17.75 6.75 22.56
C ASP A 597 17.20 5.32 22.59
N TYR A 598 16.44 4.96 21.56
CA TYR A 598 15.95 3.60 21.33
C TYR A 598 16.00 3.25 19.84
N TYR A 599 16.12 1.96 19.55
CA TYR A 599 16.38 1.43 18.22
C TYR A 599 15.51 0.19 18.03
N TYR A 600 14.64 0.22 17.02
CA TYR A 600 13.83 -0.93 16.65
C TYR A 600 14.59 -1.79 15.65
N ALA A 601 14.69 -3.10 15.88
CA ALA A 601 15.25 -4.03 14.90
C ALA A 601 14.26 -4.22 13.75
N ASP A 602 14.46 -3.42 12.70
CA ASP A 602 13.53 -3.26 11.58
C ASP A 602 14.09 -3.96 10.34
N ASN A 603 13.42 -5.03 9.90
CA ASN A 603 13.83 -5.78 8.72
C ASN A 603 13.28 -5.19 7.41
N LYS A 604 12.98 -3.89 7.37
CA LYS A 604 12.42 -3.22 6.18
C LYS A 604 13.32 -3.30 4.95
N THR A 605 14.62 -3.51 5.15
CA THR A 605 15.58 -3.70 4.07
C THR A 605 16.48 -4.90 4.39
N SER A 606 16.61 -5.86 3.47
CA SER A 606 17.90 -6.49 3.08
C SER A 606 18.09 -8.02 3.15
N ALA A 607 19.26 -8.38 2.60
CA ALA A 607 19.97 -9.64 2.60
C ALA A 607 20.69 -9.99 3.93
N TYR A 608 20.51 -9.22 5.01
CA TYR A 608 21.21 -9.40 6.28
C TYR A 608 20.24 -9.19 7.46
N SER A 609 20.49 -9.85 8.59
CA SER A 609 19.62 -9.74 9.77
C SER A 609 20.03 -8.62 10.72
N SER A 610 19.04 -7.96 11.35
CA SER A 610 19.24 -6.95 12.41
C SER A 610 19.69 -7.62 13.72
N ASN A 611 20.83 -8.29 13.72
CA ASN A 611 21.29 -9.15 14.82
C ASN A 611 22.34 -8.48 15.74
N MET A 612 22.37 -7.15 15.83
CA MET A 612 23.37 -6.36 16.57
C MET A 612 24.83 -6.55 16.08
N ALA A 613 25.05 -6.93 14.82
CA ALA A 613 26.38 -7.01 14.21
C ALA A 613 26.75 -5.73 13.45
N TYR A 614 28.05 -5.43 13.41
CA TYR A 614 28.56 -4.40 12.50
C TYR A 614 28.68 -5.02 11.11
N HIS A 615 28.10 -4.35 10.13
CA HIS A 615 28.09 -4.79 8.74
C HIS A 615 29.14 -4.00 7.95
N ALA A 616 29.10 -4.06 6.62
CA ALA A 616 30.16 -3.52 5.76
C ALA A 616 30.58 -2.07 6.09
N ASN A 617 29.64 -1.22 6.51
CA ASN A 617 29.85 0.14 6.97
C ASN A 617 28.66 0.63 7.84
N ASP A 618 28.81 1.81 8.44
CA ASP A 618 27.81 2.47 9.28
C ASP A 618 26.41 2.57 8.62
N THR A 619 26.34 3.01 7.36
CA THR A 619 25.07 3.17 6.63
C THR A 619 24.34 1.83 6.47
N VAL A 620 25.08 0.77 6.10
CA VAL A 620 24.50 -0.57 5.99
C VAL A 620 24.01 -1.05 7.35
N THR A 621 24.80 -0.87 8.42
CA THR A 621 24.38 -1.27 9.77
C THR A 621 23.12 -0.56 10.24
N LEU A 622 23.02 0.76 10.02
CA LEU A 622 21.88 1.55 10.49
C LEU A 622 20.60 1.29 9.68
N ALA A 623 20.70 0.92 8.41
CA ALA A 623 19.55 0.64 7.54
C ALA A 623 18.64 -0.51 8.04
N HIS A 624 19.14 -1.31 9.00
CA HIS A 624 18.42 -2.44 9.61
C HIS A 624 17.69 -2.09 10.91
N TYR A 625 17.67 -0.81 11.27
CA TYR A 625 17.02 -0.33 12.48
C TYR A 625 16.22 0.94 12.23
N GLU A 626 15.03 1.07 12.83
CA GLU A 626 14.46 2.41 13.02
C GLU A 626 15.21 3.08 14.16
N VAL A 627 16.00 4.09 13.82
CA VAL A 627 16.84 4.81 14.78
C VAL A 627 16.05 5.99 15.36
N SER A 628 15.79 5.92 16.66
CA SER A 628 15.19 7.03 17.43
C SER A 628 16.19 7.52 18.47
N GLY A 629 17.17 8.31 18.03
CA GLY A 629 18.22 8.85 18.89
C GLY A 629 19.56 9.00 18.18
N SER A 630 20.65 8.90 18.95
CA SER A 630 22.03 9.04 18.45
C SER A 630 22.54 7.81 17.69
N GLU A 631 22.66 7.92 16.37
CA GLU A 631 23.31 6.92 15.51
C GLU A 631 24.73 6.54 15.98
N GLU A 632 25.54 7.53 16.37
CA GLU A 632 26.92 7.33 16.84
C GLU A 632 26.95 6.42 18.08
N ARG A 633 26.05 6.66 19.04
CA ARG A 633 25.98 5.87 20.28
C ARG A 633 25.60 4.41 19.99
N PHE A 634 24.70 4.19 19.03
CA PHE A 634 24.31 2.85 18.61
C PHE A 634 25.42 2.12 17.87
N LEU A 635 26.09 2.80 16.93
CA LEU A 635 27.24 2.26 16.21
C LEU A 635 28.37 1.91 17.17
N ASP A 636 28.64 2.75 18.18
CA ASP A 636 29.62 2.46 19.23
C ASP A 636 29.31 1.17 19.98
N LEU A 637 28.03 0.95 20.35
CA LEU A 637 27.58 -0.30 20.97
C LEU A 637 27.83 -1.49 20.04
N VAL A 638 27.34 -1.43 18.80
CA VAL A 638 27.40 -2.53 17.83
C VAL A 638 28.84 -2.89 17.50
N GLN A 639 29.69 -1.90 17.24
CA GLN A 639 31.11 -2.13 16.97
C GLN A 639 31.86 -2.65 18.21
N ALA A 640 31.51 -2.20 19.42
CA ALA A 640 32.12 -2.71 20.65
C ALA A 640 31.76 -4.19 20.90
N LEU A 641 30.53 -4.60 20.58
CA LEU A 641 30.10 -6.00 20.61
C LEU A 641 30.97 -6.86 19.66
N ASP A 642 31.20 -6.39 18.44
CA ASP A 642 31.99 -7.11 17.43
C ASP A 642 33.48 -7.21 17.78
N ARG A 643 34.04 -6.17 18.40
CA ARG A 643 35.40 -6.20 18.96
C ARG A 643 35.49 -7.08 20.22
N ASN A 644 34.36 -7.54 20.76
CA ASN A 644 34.24 -8.17 22.07
C ASN A 644 34.95 -7.36 23.17
N ASP A 645 34.65 -6.06 23.24
CA ASP A 645 35.18 -5.20 24.31
C ASP A 645 34.49 -5.53 25.64
N VAL A 646 35.15 -6.31 26.49
CA VAL A 646 34.61 -6.76 27.78
C VAL A 646 34.25 -5.61 28.73
N ALA A 647 34.81 -4.41 28.54
CA ALA A 647 34.44 -3.23 29.33
C ALA A 647 32.97 -2.83 29.10
N LEU A 648 32.38 -3.19 27.96
CA LEU A 648 30.99 -2.95 27.61
C LEU A 648 29.99 -3.59 28.60
N LEU A 649 30.37 -4.65 29.32
CA LEU A 649 29.53 -5.25 30.38
C LEU A 649 29.18 -4.24 31.49
N ASN A 650 29.99 -3.21 31.71
CA ASN A 650 29.68 -2.14 32.66
C ASN A 650 28.54 -1.22 32.18
N TRP A 651 28.17 -1.29 30.91
CA TRP A 651 27.14 -0.48 30.28
C TRP A 651 25.94 -1.32 29.81
N ILE A 652 25.95 -2.63 30.02
CA ILE A 652 24.82 -3.53 29.70
C ILE A 652 24.12 -3.96 30.99
N ASP A 653 22.79 -3.98 30.97
CA ASP A 653 22.00 -4.68 31.98
C ASP A 653 22.02 -6.19 31.67
N VAL A 654 22.98 -6.88 32.27
CA VAL A 654 23.22 -8.30 32.02
C VAL A 654 22.02 -9.18 32.42
N GLN A 655 21.25 -8.80 33.45
CA GLN A 655 20.06 -9.55 33.84
C GLN A 655 18.96 -9.40 32.78
N ASN A 656 18.74 -8.18 32.27
CA ASN A 656 17.74 -7.94 31.22
C ASN A 656 18.05 -8.72 29.93
N VAL A 657 19.29 -8.70 29.44
CA VAL A 657 19.68 -9.45 28.24
C VAL A 657 19.59 -10.96 28.49
N PHE A 658 19.95 -11.43 29.70
CA PHE A 658 19.78 -12.83 30.08
C PHE A 658 18.31 -13.24 30.07
N ASP A 659 17.43 -12.43 30.65
CA ASP A 659 16.00 -12.68 30.70
C ASP A 659 15.38 -12.68 29.30
N PHE A 660 15.78 -11.75 28.43
CA PHE A 660 15.38 -11.75 27.03
C PHE A 660 15.76 -13.07 26.34
N ALA A 661 17.01 -13.52 26.48
CA ALA A 661 17.47 -14.78 25.92
C ALA A 661 16.72 -16.00 26.49
N MET A 662 16.46 -15.99 27.80
CA MET A 662 15.71 -17.03 28.49
C MET A 662 14.26 -17.09 28.01
N MET A 663 13.59 -15.94 27.87
CA MET A 663 12.24 -15.83 27.31
C MET A 663 12.18 -16.39 25.90
N LYS A 664 13.07 -15.90 25.00
CA LYS A 664 13.18 -16.40 23.62
C LYS A 664 13.35 -17.92 23.63
N TYR A 665 14.18 -18.44 24.51
CA TYR A 665 14.45 -19.87 24.60
C TYR A 665 13.22 -20.68 25.03
N ILE A 666 12.58 -20.31 26.14
CA ILE A 666 11.48 -21.10 26.71
C ILE A 666 10.19 -20.97 25.90
N THR A 667 9.97 -19.83 25.24
CA THR A 667 8.78 -19.59 24.42
C THR A 667 9.02 -19.87 22.94
N TYR A 668 10.28 -20.03 22.51
CA TYR A 668 10.63 -20.23 21.11
C TYR A 668 10.12 -19.10 20.20
N ALA A 669 10.15 -17.86 20.67
CA ALA A 669 9.92 -16.69 19.82
C ALA A 669 10.94 -16.71 18.66
N ARG A 670 10.48 -17.07 17.47
CA ARG A 670 11.30 -17.63 16.39
C ARG A 670 12.37 -16.66 15.92
N ASP A 671 11.92 -15.45 15.58
CA ASP A 671 12.71 -14.47 14.84
C ASP A 671 13.30 -13.37 15.74
N SER A 672 13.00 -13.40 17.05
CA SER A 672 13.37 -12.35 18.01
C SER A 672 14.87 -12.18 18.30
N PHE A 673 15.76 -12.96 17.66
CA PHE A 673 17.21 -12.69 17.68
C PHE A 673 17.69 -11.90 16.47
N GLU A 674 16.89 -11.86 15.42
CA GLU A 674 17.21 -11.25 14.15
C GLU A 674 16.35 -10.02 13.91
N HIS A 675 15.08 -10.03 14.35
CA HIS A 675 14.10 -8.96 14.18
C HIS A 675 13.22 -8.83 15.44
N ASN A 676 12.22 -7.95 15.44
CA ASN A 676 11.13 -8.00 16.42
C ASN A 676 11.59 -7.78 17.88
N TYR A 677 12.51 -6.82 18.07
CA TYR A 677 12.94 -6.36 19.38
C TYR A 677 13.35 -4.89 19.34
N PHE A 678 13.35 -4.25 20.51
CA PHE A 678 13.91 -2.93 20.72
C PHE A 678 15.17 -3.02 21.59
N VAL A 679 16.15 -2.18 21.29
CA VAL A 679 17.29 -1.89 22.16
C VAL A 679 17.21 -0.43 22.58
N TYR A 680 17.45 -0.14 23.85
CA TYR A 680 17.37 1.23 24.37
C TYR A 680 18.41 1.46 25.45
N PHE A 681 18.80 2.72 25.62
CA PHE A 681 19.70 3.14 26.70
C PHE A 681 18.90 3.82 27.81
N ASP A 682 18.87 3.16 28.97
CA ASP A 682 18.26 3.68 30.19
C ASP A 682 19.23 4.68 30.84
N GLU A 683 18.87 5.96 30.79
CA GLU A 683 19.71 7.07 31.23
C GLU A 683 19.85 7.15 32.75
N ASP A 684 18.93 6.57 33.51
CA ASP A 684 19.01 6.55 34.97
C ASP A 684 19.90 5.40 35.46
N LEU A 685 19.77 4.22 34.83
CA LEU A 685 20.63 3.07 35.12
C LEU A 685 22.01 3.19 34.47
N LYS A 686 22.14 4.02 33.43
CA LYS A 686 23.30 4.05 32.51
C LYS A 686 23.58 2.69 31.88
N LYS A 687 22.51 2.00 31.45
CA LYS A 687 22.56 0.65 30.92
C LYS A 687 21.78 0.50 29.61
N TRP A 688 22.38 -0.22 28.67
CA TRP A 688 21.70 -0.82 27.52
C TRP A 688 20.81 -1.97 27.97
N ARG A 689 19.59 -1.96 27.44
CA ARG A 689 18.51 -2.92 27.73
C ARG A 689 17.78 -3.25 26.42
N MET A 690 17.04 -4.34 26.42
CA MET A 690 16.24 -4.80 25.29
C MET A 690 14.92 -5.45 25.73
N PHE A 691 13.93 -5.46 24.83
CA PHE A 691 12.64 -6.13 25.01
C PHE A 691 12.05 -6.57 23.68
N PHE A 692 11.05 -7.45 23.72
CA PHE A 692 10.41 -8.01 22.53
C PHE A 692 9.44 -7.02 21.88
N TRP A 693 9.25 -7.19 20.59
CA TRP A 693 8.11 -6.67 19.85
C TRP A 693 7.60 -7.80 18.95
N ASP A 694 6.35 -7.76 18.51
CA ASP A 694 5.83 -8.63 17.44
C ASP A 694 6.16 -10.14 17.65
N ALA A 695 5.75 -10.67 18.80
CA ALA A 695 6.06 -12.02 19.27
C ALA A 695 4.89 -13.00 19.08
N ASP A 696 4.14 -12.86 17.98
CA ASP A 696 2.97 -13.68 17.64
C ASP A 696 3.32 -15.10 17.18
N THR A 697 4.58 -15.37 16.82
CA THR A 697 5.08 -16.72 16.49
C THR A 697 5.69 -17.47 17.69
N ALA A 698 5.38 -17.07 18.92
CA ALA A 698 5.86 -17.76 20.11
C ALA A 698 5.05 -19.05 20.38
N PHE A 699 5.55 -19.89 21.28
CA PHE A 699 4.97 -21.15 21.73
C PHE A 699 4.75 -22.23 20.66
N GLU A 700 5.22 -22.07 19.42
CA GLU A 700 5.15 -23.14 18.40
C GLU A 700 5.83 -24.44 18.87
N LYS A 701 6.91 -24.30 19.67
CA LYS A 701 7.67 -25.41 20.23
C LYS A 701 8.21 -25.03 21.60
N VAL A 702 8.00 -25.88 22.60
CA VAL A 702 8.54 -25.62 23.95
C VAL A 702 9.69 -26.60 24.24
N PRO A 703 10.94 -26.13 24.39
CA PRO A 703 12.07 -27.00 24.67
C PRO A 703 12.13 -27.42 26.14
N SER A 704 12.86 -28.50 26.43
CA SER A 704 13.27 -28.82 27.81
C SER A 704 14.35 -27.84 28.24
N VAL A 705 14.14 -27.14 29.36
CA VAL A 705 15.00 -26.03 29.79
C VAL A 705 15.94 -26.45 30.91
N SER A 706 17.22 -26.09 30.78
CA SER A 706 18.21 -26.15 31.86
C SER A 706 19.22 -25.01 31.68
N ALA A 707 19.87 -24.58 32.76
CA ALA A 707 20.92 -23.56 32.67
C ALA A 707 22.05 -23.97 31.69
N SER A 708 22.41 -25.25 31.69
CA SER A 708 23.46 -25.79 30.81
C SER A 708 23.06 -25.81 29.34
N SER A 709 21.80 -26.17 29.02
CA SER A 709 21.31 -26.16 27.64
C SER A 709 21.16 -24.74 27.11
N LEU A 710 20.61 -23.82 27.93
CA LEU A 710 20.54 -22.40 27.60
C LEU A 710 21.93 -21.83 27.32
N TYR A 711 22.88 -22.02 28.23
CA TYR A 711 24.24 -21.50 28.06
C TYR A 711 24.88 -22.03 26.78
N LYS A 712 24.81 -23.34 26.53
CA LYS A 712 25.34 -23.95 25.31
C LYS A 712 24.72 -23.35 24.05
N ASP A 713 23.43 -23.04 24.07
CA ASP A 713 22.72 -22.52 22.90
C ASP A 713 23.01 -21.03 22.65
N MET A 714 23.21 -20.25 23.71
CA MET A 714 23.44 -18.80 23.66
C MET A 714 24.92 -18.40 23.59
N SER A 715 25.85 -19.26 24.02
CA SER A 715 27.29 -18.98 24.04
C SER A 715 28.02 -19.35 22.74
N VAL A 716 27.30 -19.80 21.71
CA VAL A 716 27.85 -20.18 20.41
C VAL A 716 27.41 -19.17 19.37
N LYS A 717 28.35 -18.46 18.74
CA LYS A 717 28.05 -17.56 17.63
C LYS A 717 27.55 -18.39 16.44
N LYS A 718 26.35 -18.11 16.00
CA LYS A 718 25.71 -18.71 14.82
C LYS A 718 25.38 -17.57 13.85
N ASP A 719 25.29 -17.88 12.56
CA ASP A 719 24.83 -16.88 11.59
C ASP A 719 23.41 -16.43 11.96
N GLY A 720 23.16 -15.12 11.84
CA GLY A 720 21.92 -14.48 12.25
C GLY A 720 21.72 -14.33 13.77
N PHE A 721 22.55 -14.96 14.61
CA PHE A 721 22.35 -14.86 16.06
C PHE A 721 22.60 -13.46 16.62
N ASN A 722 21.81 -13.04 17.61
CA ASN A 722 21.94 -11.73 18.25
C ASN A 722 23.29 -11.56 18.97
N ASN A 723 24.14 -10.62 18.52
CA ASN A 723 25.48 -10.40 19.04
C ASN A 723 25.49 -9.85 20.46
N LEU A 724 24.46 -9.10 20.90
CA LEU A 724 24.36 -8.63 22.29
C LEU A 724 24.12 -9.81 23.24
N VAL A 725 23.21 -10.72 22.90
CA VAL A 725 22.97 -11.96 23.65
C VAL A 725 24.24 -12.82 23.67
N TYR A 726 24.84 -13.06 22.51
CA TYR A 726 26.08 -13.85 22.41
C TYR A 726 27.21 -13.24 23.27
N PHE A 727 27.40 -11.92 23.19
CA PHE A 727 28.40 -11.18 23.96
C PHE A 727 28.21 -11.33 25.47
N VAL A 728 26.96 -11.24 25.95
CA VAL A 728 26.65 -11.42 27.37
C VAL A 728 26.97 -12.85 27.82
N PHE A 729 26.51 -13.87 27.09
CA PHE A 729 26.69 -15.26 27.50
C PHE A 729 28.15 -15.71 27.41
N ARG A 730 28.91 -15.32 26.39
CA ARG A 730 30.32 -15.72 26.24
C ARG A 730 31.24 -15.15 27.33
N ASN A 731 30.88 -14.01 27.93
CA ASN A 731 31.67 -13.33 28.94
C ASN A 731 31.13 -13.53 30.36
N MET A 732 30.10 -14.38 30.52
CA MET A 732 29.50 -14.71 31.81
C MET A 732 30.28 -15.82 32.50
N THR A 733 30.48 -15.69 33.81
CA THR A 733 31.03 -16.78 34.63
C THR A 733 29.96 -17.81 34.98
N ASP A 734 30.35 -19.06 35.26
CA ASP A 734 29.42 -20.10 35.74
C ASP A 734 28.61 -19.66 36.97
N GLY A 735 29.22 -18.88 37.87
CA GLY A 735 28.57 -18.33 39.05
C GLY A 735 27.47 -17.32 38.71
N GLN A 736 27.72 -16.44 37.73
CA GLN A 736 26.72 -15.48 37.23
C GLN A 736 25.60 -16.21 36.48
N LEU A 737 25.92 -17.17 35.62
CA LEU A 737 24.94 -17.98 34.89
C LEU A 737 23.96 -18.66 35.85
N LYS A 738 24.50 -19.34 36.88
CA LYS A 738 23.67 -20.01 37.88
C LYS A 738 22.82 -19.02 38.68
N LYS A 739 23.37 -17.86 39.02
CA LYS A 739 22.62 -16.81 39.72
C LYS A 739 21.45 -16.32 38.88
N TYR A 740 21.71 -15.85 37.65
CA TYR A 740 20.68 -15.26 36.79
C TYR A 740 19.60 -16.28 36.38
N TYR A 741 19.99 -17.53 36.11
CA TYR A 741 19.03 -18.61 35.86
C TYR A 741 18.10 -18.83 37.06
N ASN A 742 18.65 -18.95 38.27
CA ASN A 742 17.84 -19.17 39.48
C ASN A 742 16.93 -17.96 39.78
N ASP A 743 17.45 -16.75 39.61
CA ASP A 743 16.69 -15.51 39.82
C ASP A 743 15.54 -15.38 38.81
N PHE A 744 15.76 -15.78 37.54
CA PHE A 744 14.71 -15.85 36.53
C PHE A 744 13.66 -16.90 36.87
N VAL A 745 14.07 -18.16 37.11
CA VAL A 745 13.15 -19.27 37.42
C VAL A 745 12.29 -18.95 38.64
N LYS A 746 12.88 -18.33 39.67
CA LYS A 746 12.14 -17.88 40.85
C LYS A 746 11.06 -16.86 40.47
N ARG A 747 11.42 -15.76 39.81
CA ARG A 747 10.45 -14.71 39.42
C ARG A 747 9.36 -15.24 38.50
N TRP A 748 9.74 -16.06 37.52
CA TRP A 748 8.81 -16.74 36.61
C TRP A 748 7.81 -17.60 37.38
N ASN A 749 8.30 -18.49 38.26
CA ASN A 749 7.45 -19.38 39.02
C ASN A 749 6.57 -18.66 40.04
N GLU A 750 7.02 -17.54 40.59
CA GLU A 750 6.25 -16.74 41.55
C GLU A 750 5.16 -15.89 40.89
N SER A 751 5.40 -15.42 39.67
CA SER A 751 4.63 -14.29 39.11
C SER A 751 3.90 -14.62 37.81
N VAL A 752 4.45 -15.50 36.96
CA VAL A 752 3.87 -15.80 35.64
C VAL A 752 2.83 -16.92 35.75
N ASP A 753 1.67 -16.67 35.14
CA ASP A 753 0.55 -17.61 35.01
C ASP A 753 -0.01 -17.61 33.58
N LEU A 754 0.65 -18.34 32.68
CA LEU A 754 0.22 -18.46 31.29
C LEU A 754 -1.09 -19.26 31.17
N VAL A 755 -1.23 -20.33 31.95
CA VAL A 755 -2.41 -21.20 31.88
C VAL A 755 -3.65 -20.45 32.33
N GLY A 756 -3.60 -19.74 33.47
CA GLY A 756 -4.72 -18.94 33.93
C GLY A 756 -5.09 -17.81 32.96
N LYS A 757 -4.12 -17.25 32.22
CA LYS A 757 -4.40 -16.25 31.17
C LYS A 757 -5.09 -16.86 29.96
N VAL A 758 -4.67 -18.04 29.50
CA VAL A 758 -5.37 -18.75 28.41
C VAL A 758 -6.80 -19.13 28.84
N ASP A 759 -6.96 -19.62 30.07
CA ASP A 759 -8.27 -19.94 30.65
C ASP A 759 -9.18 -18.70 30.70
N TRP A 760 -8.63 -17.54 31.07
CA TRP A 760 -9.37 -16.28 31.04
C TRP A 760 -9.86 -15.92 29.62
N TYR A 761 -9.04 -16.06 28.58
CA TYR A 761 -9.47 -15.82 27.19
C TYR A 761 -10.54 -16.81 26.73
N LEU A 762 -10.40 -18.09 27.06
CA LEU A 762 -11.41 -19.10 26.77
C LEU A 762 -12.75 -18.77 27.46
N GLU A 763 -12.72 -18.31 28.71
CA GLU A 763 -13.94 -18.00 29.46
C GLU A 763 -14.64 -16.71 28.99
N ASN A 764 -13.87 -15.69 28.60
CA ASN A 764 -14.43 -14.36 28.37
C ASN A 764 -14.63 -14.03 26.88
N TYR A 765 -13.85 -14.65 25.97
CA TYR A 765 -13.71 -14.19 24.59
C TYR A 765 -14.06 -15.28 23.55
N SER A 766 -14.40 -16.51 23.96
CA SER A 766 -14.74 -17.60 23.02
C SER A 766 -15.83 -17.20 22.02
N ASP A 767 -16.92 -16.60 22.48
CA ASP A 767 -18.02 -16.16 21.60
C ASP A 767 -17.57 -15.10 20.58
N LEU A 768 -16.64 -14.21 20.97
CA LEU A 768 -16.07 -13.20 20.08
C LEU A 768 -15.15 -13.85 19.04
N PHE A 769 -14.36 -14.84 19.43
CA PHE A 769 -13.51 -15.59 18.51
C PHE A 769 -14.33 -16.42 17.53
N GLU A 770 -15.40 -17.08 17.98
CA GLU A 770 -16.31 -17.83 17.10
C GLU A 770 -17.00 -16.91 16.09
N TYR A 771 -17.41 -15.72 16.53
CA TYR A 771 -17.96 -14.70 15.63
C TYR A 771 -16.91 -14.19 14.63
N ASP A 772 -15.69 -13.90 15.06
CA ASP A 772 -14.59 -13.48 14.19
C ASP A 772 -14.23 -14.56 13.16
N ASN A 773 -14.19 -15.83 13.59
CA ASN A 773 -14.00 -16.98 12.70
C ASN A 773 -15.12 -17.07 11.67
N ALA A 774 -16.38 -16.88 12.07
CA ALA A 774 -17.51 -16.88 11.13
C ALA A 774 -17.42 -15.76 10.09
N LEU A 775 -16.93 -14.57 10.48
CA LEU A 775 -16.70 -13.45 9.57
C LEU A 775 -15.67 -13.78 8.49
N TRP A 776 -14.61 -14.53 8.81
CA TRP A 776 -13.47 -14.70 7.90
C TRP A 776 -13.28 -16.11 7.34
N ASN A 777 -13.96 -17.12 7.85
CA ASN A 777 -13.88 -18.49 7.37
C ASN A 777 -14.30 -18.63 5.90
N GLY A 778 -13.52 -19.40 5.13
CA GLY A 778 -13.75 -19.61 3.70
C GLY A 778 -13.35 -18.44 2.80
N LYS A 779 -12.87 -17.33 3.37
CA LYS A 779 -12.27 -16.23 2.59
C LYS A 779 -10.83 -16.59 2.24
N PHE A 780 -10.56 -16.76 0.96
CA PHE A 780 -9.24 -17.11 0.47
C PHE A 780 -8.42 -15.84 0.30
N LEU A 781 -7.30 -15.73 1.00
CA LEU A 781 -6.11 -14.92 0.72
C LEU A 781 -5.19 -15.01 1.96
N GLU A 782 -4.34 -16.04 2.02
CA GLU A 782 -3.11 -16.09 2.85
C GLU A 782 -3.08 -16.91 4.16
N ARG A 783 -3.80 -18.02 4.27
CA ARG A 783 -3.37 -19.12 5.15
C ARG A 783 -3.28 -20.43 4.37
N GLU A 784 -2.41 -21.35 4.83
CA GLU A 784 -2.37 -22.72 4.29
C GLU A 784 -3.73 -23.41 4.46
N ASP A 785 -4.47 -23.08 5.53
CA ASP A 785 -5.85 -23.52 5.81
C ASP A 785 -6.83 -22.33 5.85
N ALA A 786 -7.88 -22.35 5.02
CA ALA A 786 -8.93 -21.33 4.96
C ALA A 786 -9.97 -21.43 6.11
N TYR A 787 -9.60 -22.10 7.20
CA TYR A 787 -10.46 -22.39 8.34
C TYR A 787 -9.77 -21.96 9.65
N PHE A 788 -10.38 -20.98 10.31
CA PHE A 788 -10.04 -20.46 11.62
C PHE A 788 -10.82 -21.21 12.71
N ASP A 789 -10.10 -21.86 13.62
CA ASP A 789 -10.59 -22.45 14.87
C ASP A 789 -9.78 -21.93 16.05
N THR A 790 -9.96 -20.65 16.36
CA THR A 790 -9.23 -19.96 17.43
C THR A 790 -9.44 -20.60 18.79
N VAL A 791 -10.65 -21.07 19.10
CA VAL A 791 -10.95 -21.73 20.38
C VAL A 791 -10.24 -23.08 20.47
N GLY A 792 -10.18 -23.84 19.37
CA GLY A 792 -9.37 -25.06 19.27
C GLY A 792 -7.87 -24.79 19.42
N ALA A 793 -7.37 -23.75 18.75
CA ALA A 793 -5.98 -23.31 18.84
C ALA A 793 -5.61 -22.88 20.27
N LEU A 794 -6.46 -22.13 20.96
CA LEU A 794 -6.30 -21.76 22.37
C LEU A 794 -6.20 -22.97 23.30
N LYS A 795 -7.02 -24.00 23.08
CA LYS A 795 -6.96 -25.26 23.87
C LYS A 795 -5.63 -25.99 23.64
N LYS A 796 -5.11 -25.96 22.41
CA LYS A 796 -3.78 -26.50 22.08
C LYS A 796 -2.67 -25.68 22.74
N LEU A 797 -2.72 -24.35 22.63
CA LEU A 797 -1.79 -23.43 23.28
C LEU A 797 -1.75 -23.65 24.79
N ARG A 798 -2.92 -23.80 25.44
CA ARG A 798 -3.04 -24.13 26.86
C ARG A 798 -2.21 -25.36 27.25
N SER A 799 -2.28 -26.41 26.44
CA SER A 799 -1.49 -27.64 26.64
C SER A 799 0.01 -27.36 26.53
N VAL A 800 0.41 -26.58 25.52
CA VAL A 800 1.81 -26.21 25.29
C VAL A 800 2.37 -25.39 26.45
N VAL A 801 1.71 -24.29 26.83
CA VAL A 801 2.20 -23.38 27.88
C VAL A 801 2.16 -24.02 29.27
N SER A 802 1.33 -25.06 29.49
CA SER A 802 1.31 -25.79 30.77
C SER A 802 2.67 -26.39 31.16
N SER A 803 3.48 -26.76 30.16
CA SER A 803 4.80 -27.36 30.36
C SER A 803 5.86 -26.36 30.85
N ILE A 804 5.66 -25.07 30.58
CA ILE A 804 6.55 -23.97 31.00
C ILE A 804 5.91 -23.05 32.04
N ASN A 805 4.63 -23.25 32.39
CA ASN A 805 3.96 -22.45 33.42
C ASN A 805 4.71 -22.46 34.76
N LYS A 806 5.42 -23.57 35.04
CA LYS A 806 6.40 -23.67 36.13
C LYS A 806 7.69 -24.31 35.63
N LEU A 807 8.79 -23.60 35.74
CA LEU A 807 10.14 -24.04 35.38
C LEU A 807 10.78 -24.81 36.52
N ARG A 808 11.68 -25.74 36.19
CA ARG A 808 12.40 -26.59 37.14
C ARG A 808 13.84 -26.17 37.37
#